data_AF-W9QW81-F1
#
_entry.id   AF-W9QW81-F1
#
_cell.length_a   1.000
_cell.length_b   1.000
_cell.length_c   1.000
_cell.angle_alpha   90.00
_cell.angle_beta   90.00
_cell.angle_gamma   90.00
#
_symmetry.space_group_name_H-M   'P 1'
#
loop_
_entity.id
_entity.type
_entity.pdbx_description
1 polymer ?
#
loop_
_entity_poly.entity_id
_entity_poly.type
_entity_poly.pdbx_seq_one_letter_code
_entity_poly.pdbx_strand_id
1 'polypeptide(L)'
;MAIEITVESAKKPDDSKRGYDVYSVHIGDHRILTVFTENILNLSKWLKNVLKSSPSASDGDTILIGVSAYRESGDESSAFGLLSLCVGSHCLLYLFPPRYDADKFTAKYLNSFFENPRVRAVAFNAVALTENLEKIHGVKIENAVDVVDIARRSRPELNFFDQHNLDDIVEKVIRRDMIIDRPERKNIPWFTRHGADYWNNPLEARKLSADKIKYSCLDSYLCFLMATSSCKKTIKSSDEVVASSAAESPASSAAIADAKINSADEMEKIKQMRITKKRLKKERSRGVHLTQARKHHLKHKHFHHHKGSHISQPPSTSPTPEPVAPEPPTPMPVPEPAEPPYNDDSPITNSSGVFDVRKFGAAGDGVTDDTDAFKMAWDTACQSDSASSLILVPKGFSFMIQSTIFTGPCKSSLVFQVDGTVMPPDGPDSWPNNSSRRQWLVFYRINEMALQGGGLIDGRGQKWWDLPCKPHKGKNGTGPCDSPIAIRFFMSSNLTVQGLRIKNSPQFHFRFDSCQNVHIESISITAPALSPNTDGIHIENTIGVEIYNSVISNGDDCVSIGSGCHDVNIRNVTCGPGHGISIGSLGNHNSWACVTNITVKDSVIKASNNGVRIKTWQGGSGAVSGVTFSNIHMDNVRNPIIIDQFYCLPKNCANQTSAVFVSDILYDNIKGTYDVRSPPMHFGCSDSVPCANLTLSEVELLPATGDIVLDPFCWNAYGELQTLTIPPVSCLLEGVPNSKLDNSDKGYCS
;
A
#
# COMPACT_ATOMS: atom_id res chain seq x y z
N MET A 1 0.56 4.05 -2.02
CA MET A 1 0.56 3.41 -0.68
C MET A 1 0.53 4.54 0.36
N ALA A 2 -0.27 4.45 1.43
CA ALA A 2 -0.27 5.51 2.44
C ALA A 2 1.08 5.56 3.16
N ILE A 3 1.75 6.72 3.18
CA ILE A 3 2.96 6.92 3.98
C ILE A 3 2.56 6.91 5.44
N GLU A 4 3.01 5.87 6.15
CA GLU A 4 2.85 5.80 7.59
C GLU A 4 3.78 6.81 8.26
N ILE A 5 3.21 7.58 9.19
CA ILE A 5 3.95 8.53 10.00
C ILE A 5 3.92 8.07 11.45
N THR A 6 5.08 7.67 11.94
CA THR A 6 5.27 7.23 13.33
C THR A 6 6.14 8.23 14.09
N VAL A 7 5.99 8.23 15.42
CA VAL A 7 6.82 9.04 16.30
C VAL A 7 7.24 8.19 17.49
N GLU A 8 8.53 8.23 17.78
CA GLU A 8 9.13 7.55 18.91
C GLU A 8 9.78 8.58 19.83
N SER A 9 9.45 8.55 21.13
CA SER A 9 10.19 9.36 22.10
C SER A 9 11.55 8.73 22.34
N ALA A 10 12.62 9.52 22.20
CA ALA A 10 13.95 9.06 22.57
C ALA A 10 14.09 8.97 24.10
N LYS A 11 14.90 8.03 24.61
CA LYS A 11 15.24 7.97 26.04
C LYS A 11 15.78 9.34 26.48
N LYS A 12 15.16 9.94 27.50
CA LYS A 12 15.67 11.19 28.11
C LYS A 12 17.11 10.93 28.52
N PRO A 13 18.08 11.74 28.08
CA PRO A 13 19.42 11.71 28.66
C PRO A 13 19.29 11.85 30.17
N ASP A 14 20.15 11.18 30.94
CA ASP A 14 20.22 11.19 32.42
C ASP A 14 20.34 12.62 33.02
N ASP A 15 20.55 13.60 32.15
CA ASP A 15 20.59 15.03 32.43
C ASP A 15 19.17 15.64 32.39
N SER A 16 18.34 15.27 33.38
CA SER A 16 16.92 15.67 33.58
C SER A 16 16.66 17.17 33.75
N LYS A 17 17.62 18.04 33.40
CA LYS A 17 17.59 19.50 33.62
C LYS A 17 17.45 20.35 32.35
N ARG A 18 17.35 19.78 31.15
CA ARG A 18 17.54 20.54 29.90
C ARG A 18 16.30 21.16 29.22
N GLY A 19 15.08 20.94 29.72
CA GLY A 19 13.89 21.69 29.27
C GLY A 19 13.53 21.55 27.78
N TYR A 20 13.84 20.40 27.17
CA TYR A 20 13.40 19.99 25.82
C TYR A 20 13.17 18.48 25.77
N ASP A 21 12.28 18.05 24.87
CA ASP A 21 12.05 16.64 24.55
C ASP A 21 12.60 16.32 23.15
N VAL A 22 12.99 15.07 22.93
CA VAL A 22 13.53 14.59 21.65
C VAL A 22 12.70 13.43 21.13
N TYR A 23 12.35 13.51 19.86
CA TYR A 23 11.54 12.53 19.15
C TYR A 23 12.26 12.10 17.87
N SER A 24 12.07 10.85 17.47
CA SER A 24 12.32 10.41 16.10
C SER A 24 10.98 10.36 15.38
N VAL A 25 10.77 11.24 14.41
CA VAL A 25 9.59 11.20 13.52
C VAL A 25 9.99 10.45 12.26
N HIS A 26 9.26 9.42 11.91
CA HIS A 26 9.50 8.63 10.71
C HIS A 26 8.43 8.97 9.68
N ILE A 27 8.85 9.43 8.51
CA ILE A 27 7.98 9.68 7.35
C ILE A 27 8.35 8.63 6.31
N GLY A 28 7.60 7.53 6.28
CA GLY A 28 8.05 6.30 5.62
C GLY A 28 9.39 5.85 6.22
N ASP A 29 10.40 5.68 5.38
CA ASP A 29 11.73 5.22 5.81
C ASP A 29 12.67 6.36 6.24
N HIS A 30 12.23 7.61 6.16
CA HIS A 30 13.05 8.77 6.52
C HIS A 30 12.87 9.12 7.99
N ARG A 31 13.94 8.95 8.78
CA ARG A 31 14.00 9.40 10.17
C ARG A 31 14.38 10.87 10.26
N ILE A 32 13.56 11.64 10.97
CA ILE A 32 13.78 13.05 11.29
C ILE A 32 13.94 13.18 12.80
N LEU A 33 15.07 13.73 13.22
CA LEU A 33 15.33 14.03 14.62
C LEU A 33 14.61 15.34 14.98
N THR A 34 13.57 15.22 15.80
CA THR A 34 12.67 16.32 16.14
C THR A 34 12.83 16.72 17.60
N VAL A 35 13.24 17.97 17.83
CA VAL A 35 13.40 18.54 19.17
C VAL A 35 12.17 19.39 19.48
N PHE A 36 11.49 19.11 20.59
CA PHE A 36 10.45 19.97 21.14
C PHE A 36 10.99 20.78 22.31
N THR A 37 10.78 22.09 22.33
CA THR A 37 11.25 22.94 23.44
C THR A 37 10.35 24.16 23.61
N GLU A 38 10.14 24.55 24.86
CA GLU A 38 9.55 25.84 25.24
C GLU A 38 10.65 26.83 25.69
N ASN A 39 11.88 26.33 25.88
CA ASN A 39 13.01 27.11 26.36
C ASN A 39 13.72 27.85 25.20
N ILE A 40 13.80 29.18 25.33
CA ILE A 40 14.42 30.07 24.34
C ILE A 40 15.93 29.84 24.13
N LEU A 41 16.66 29.35 25.13
CA LEU A 41 18.09 29.03 25.00
C LEU A 41 18.30 27.82 24.10
N ASN A 42 17.40 26.83 24.16
CA ASN A 42 17.41 25.67 23.27
C ASN A 42 17.09 26.08 21.84
N LEU A 43 16.10 26.97 21.63
CA LEU A 43 15.83 27.59 20.34
C LEU A 43 17.09 28.30 19.80
N SER A 44 17.68 29.20 20.58
CA SER A 44 18.89 29.94 20.19
C SER A 44 20.06 29.00 19.83
N LYS A 45 20.25 27.92 20.61
CA LYS A 45 21.29 26.92 20.36
C LYS A 45 21.03 26.14 19.06
N TRP A 46 19.79 25.73 18.81
CA TRP A 46 19.42 25.02 17.60
C TRP A 46 19.66 25.89 16.35
N LEU A 47 19.21 27.16 16.36
CA LEU A 47 19.42 28.11 15.26
C LEU A 47 20.92 28.33 14.98
N LYS A 48 21.72 28.53 16.04
CA LYS A 48 23.18 28.67 15.92
C LYS A 48 23.84 27.41 15.35
N ASN A 49 23.35 26.22 15.71
CA ASN A 49 23.89 24.97 15.19
C ASN A 49 23.60 24.82 13.69
N VAL A 50 22.38 25.17 13.24
CA VAL A 50 22.03 25.17 11.81
C VAL A 50 22.95 26.09 11.00
N LEU A 51 23.27 27.28 11.53
CA LEU A 51 24.20 28.20 10.88
C LEU A 51 25.67 27.68 10.87
N LYS A 52 26.04 26.82 11.82
CA LYS A 52 27.41 26.27 11.96
C LYS A 52 27.64 24.95 11.23
N SER A 53 26.60 24.12 11.07
CA SER A 53 26.71 22.78 10.48
C SER A 53 26.82 22.80 8.94
N SER A 54 26.83 23.96 8.32
CA SER A 54 27.02 24.13 6.87
C SER A 54 28.50 24.48 6.57
N PRO A 55 29.20 23.74 5.69
CA PRO A 55 30.62 23.94 5.42
C PRO A 55 30.97 25.37 5.00
N SER A 56 32.23 25.74 5.26
CA SER A 56 32.81 27.05 4.98
C SER A 56 32.76 27.45 3.51
N ALA A 57 32.17 28.62 3.27
CA ALA A 57 32.46 29.63 2.25
C ALA A 57 33.53 29.29 1.20
N SER A 58 33.12 28.64 0.11
CA SER A 58 33.80 28.77 -1.19
C SER A 58 32.84 28.72 -2.40
N ASP A 59 31.58 28.37 -2.20
CA ASP A 59 30.49 28.65 -3.13
C ASP A 59 29.24 29.03 -2.30
N GLY A 60 28.40 29.95 -2.76
CA GLY A 60 27.34 30.61 -1.99
C GLY A 60 26.19 29.70 -1.53
N ASP A 61 26.45 28.74 -0.64
CA ASP A 61 25.47 27.73 -0.22
C ASP A 61 24.37 28.32 0.67
N THR A 62 23.18 28.34 0.07
CA THR A 62 21.90 28.73 0.67
C THR A 62 21.39 27.62 1.60
N ILE A 63 21.05 27.99 2.83
CA ILE A 63 20.38 27.17 3.84
C ILE A 63 18.87 27.26 3.61
N LEU A 64 18.30 26.21 3.03
CA LEU A 64 16.85 26.07 2.89
C LEU A 64 16.25 25.55 4.21
N ILE A 65 15.25 26.27 4.72
CA ILE A 65 14.53 25.87 5.94
C ILE A 65 13.03 25.81 5.66
N GLY A 66 12.43 24.65 5.90
CA GLY A 66 10.99 24.49 5.83
C GLY A 66 10.33 25.04 7.10
N VAL A 67 9.27 25.83 6.93
CA VAL A 67 8.60 26.54 8.03
C VAL A 67 7.10 26.25 8.01
N SER A 68 6.54 25.91 9.17
CA SER A 68 5.09 25.87 9.42
C SER A 68 4.77 26.37 10.83
N ALA A 69 3.54 26.84 11.05
CA ALA A 69 3.08 27.26 12.38
C ALA A 69 1.63 26.84 12.64
N TYR A 70 1.32 26.55 13.90
CA TYR A 70 0.03 25.99 14.30
C TYR A 70 -0.62 26.78 15.42
N ARG A 71 -1.95 26.84 15.39
CA ARG A 71 -2.80 27.51 16.36
C ARG A 71 -3.40 26.52 17.36
N GLU A 72 -3.47 26.93 18.63
CA GLU A 72 -3.98 26.07 19.69
C GLU A 72 -5.49 25.81 19.55
N SER A 73 -6.25 26.85 19.19
CA SER A 73 -7.64 26.72 18.75
C SER A 73 -7.73 26.87 17.24
N GLY A 74 -8.60 26.09 16.59
CA GLY A 74 -8.89 26.17 15.15
C GLY A 74 -9.59 27.47 14.71
N ASP A 75 -9.52 28.53 15.51
CA ASP A 75 -10.05 29.86 15.23
C ASP A 75 -8.98 30.71 14.51
N GLU A 76 -9.35 31.32 13.38
CA GLU A 76 -8.51 32.26 12.63
C GLU A 76 -8.19 33.56 13.38
N SER A 77 -8.75 33.78 14.58
CA SER A 77 -8.37 34.87 15.48
C SER A 77 -7.28 34.50 16.52
N SER A 78 -6.99 33.20 16.72
CA SER A 78 -6.09 32.70 17.76
C SER A 78 -4.60 32.81 17.40
N ALA A 79 -3.70 32.81 18.38
CA ALA A 79 -2.27 32.95 18.10
C ALA A 79 -1.69 31.64 17.62
N PHE A 80 -0.65 31.72 16.77
CA PHE A 80 0.22 30.58 16.59
C PHE A 80 0.85 30.22 17.95
N GLY A 81 0.61 29.01 18.43
CA GLY A 81 1.18 28.48 19.66
C GLY A 81 2.44 27.65 19.42
N LEU A 82 2.66 27.15 18.21
CA LEU A 82 3.76 26.25 17.88
C LEU A 82 4.38 26.64 16.54
N LEU A 83 5.69 26.87 16.52
CA LEU A 83 6.51 27.06 15.33
C LEU A 83 7.27 25.76 15.02
N SER A 84 7.29 25.36 13.76
CA SER A 84 8.02 24.19 13.28
C SER A 84 9.04 24.59 12.21
N LEU A 85 10.30 24.23 12.43
CA LEU A 85 11.43 24.53 11.57
C LEU A 85 12.18 23.24 11.21
N CYS A 86 12.29 22.91 9.92
CA CYS A 86 12.91 21.68 9.46
C CYS A 86 14.04 21.97 8.45
N VAL A 87 15.20 21.36 8.66
CA VAL A 87 16.37 21.38 7.76
C VAL A 87 16.94 19.97 7.67
N GLY A 88 16.91 19.37 6.48
CA GLY A 88 17.38 18.01 6.27
C GLY A 88 16.60 17.01 7.14
N SER A 89 17.34 16.21 7.91
CA SER A 89 16.80 15.23 8.86
C SER A 89 16.68 15.79 10.29
N HIS A 90 16.64 17.11 10.47
CA HIS A 90 16.51 17.76 11.77
C HIS A 90 15.32 18.71 11.79
N CYS A 91 14.47 18.61 12.81
CA CYS A 91 13.34 19.51 13.02
C CYS A 91 13.32 20.08 14.45
N LEU A 92 12.84 21.31 14.58
CA LEU A 92 12.59 21.98 15.84
C LEU A 92 11.11 22.36 15.92
N LEU A 93 10.45 21.92 16.99
CA LEU A 93 9.11 22.33 17.40
C LEU A 93 9.26 23.27 18.59
N TYR A 94 9.05 24.57 18.38
CA TYR A 94 9.14 25.59 19.41
C TYR A 94 7.74 26.03 19.85
N LEU A 95 7.41 25.81 21.12
CA LEU A 95 6.16 26.33 21.69
C LEU A 95 6.37 27.80 22.05
N PHE A 96 5.57 28.69 21.48
CA PHE A 96 5.57 30.08 21.89
C PHE A 96 5.05 30.19 23.33
N PRO A 97 5.63 31.08 24.15
CA PRO A 97 5.04 31.40 25.44
C PRO A 97 3.61 31.97 25.24
N PRO A 98 2.72 31.83 26.23
CA PRO A 98 1.36 32.37 26.17
C PRO A 98 1.36 33.87 25.80
N ARG A 99 0.31 34.36 25.12
CA ARG A 99 0.21 35.74 24.56
C ARG A 99 0.60 36.89 25.50
N TYR A 100 0.54 36.71 26.82
CA TYR A 100 0.91 37.73 27.80
C TYR A 100 2.43 37.77 28.11
N ASP A 101 3.16 36.74 27.72
CA ASP A 101 4.62 36.55 27.86
C ASP A 101 5.31 36.43 26.50
N ALA A 102 4.70 36.94 25.41
CA ALA A 102 5.31 36.94 24.08
C ALA A 102 6.59 37.77 24.08
N ASP A 103 7.69 37.08 24.39
CA ASP A 103 8.92 37.73 24.80
C ASP A 103 9.64 38.31 23.59
N LYS A 104 9.97 39.60 23.63
CA LYS A 104 10.75 40.30 22.57
C LYS A 104 12.06 39.56 22.24
N PHE A 105 12.57 38.76 23.17
CA PHE A 105 13.76 37.94 22.97
C PHE A 105 13.56 36.81 21.96
N THR A 106 12.37 36.19 21.86
CA THR A 106 12.10 35.14 20.87
C THR A 106 12.22 35.70 19.46
N ALA A 107 11.55 36.85 19.23
CA ALA A 107 11.62 37.60 17.97
C ALA A 107 13.07 37.96 17.62
N LYS A 108 13.87 38.41 18.60
CA LYS A 108 15.28 38.75 18.38
C LYS A 108 16.10 37.60 17.77
N TYR A 109 15.98 36.38 18.29
CA TYR A 109 16.74 35.24 17.77
C TYR A 109 16.24 34.76 16.42
N LEU A 110 14.92 34.73 16.21
CA LEU A 110 14.33 34.31 14.93
C LEU A 110 14.60 35.35 13.84
N ASN A 111 14.44 36.65 14.11
CA ASN A 111 14.75 37.72 13.17
C ASN A 111 16.22 37.69 12.78
N SER A 112 17.13 37.60 13.74
CA SER A 112 18.57 37.48 13.44
C SER A 112 18.90 36.23 12.60
N PHE A 113 18.15 35.13 12.76
CA PHE A 113 18.34 33.93 11.94
C PHE A 113 17.82 34.12 10.52
N PHE A 114 16.63 34.70 10.34
CA PHE A 114 16.01 34.92 9.02
C PHE A 114 16.58 36.12 8.25
N GLU A 115 17.18 37.09 8.94
CA GLU A 115 17.96 38.20 8.36
C GLU A 115 19.29 37.71 7.78
N ASN A 116 19.75 36.50 8.16
CA ASN A 116 20.97 35.94 7.59
C ASN A 116 20.76 35.68 6.09
N PRO A 117 21.58 36.26 5.19
CA PRO A 117 21.37 36.16 3.74
C PRO A 117 21.50 34.73 3.20
N ARG A 118 22.12 33.83 3.97
CA ARG A 118 22.18 32.41 3.63
C ARG A 118 20.89 31.67 3.92
N VAL A 119 19.99 32.18 4.75
CA VAL A 119 18.77 31.48 5.16
C VAL A 119 17.62 31.85 4.22
N ARG A 120 17.00 30.84 3.63
CA ARG A 120 15.77 30.99 2.83
C ARG A 120 14.68 30.12 3.43
N ALA A 121 13.62 30.77 3.91
CA ALA A 121 12.46 30.10 4.46
C ALA A 121 11.52 29.65 3.34
N VAL A 122 11.03 28.42 3.42
CA VAL A 122 10.06 27.86 2.48
C VAL A 122 8.81 27.45 3.26
N ALA A 123 7.66 27.93 2.83
CA ALA A 123 6.40 27.73 3.56
C ALA A 123 5.20 27.61 2.61
N PHE A 124 4.15 26.94 3.06
CA PHE A 124 2.85 26.94 2.40
C PHE A 124 2.04 28.17 2.85
N ASN A 125 1.43 28.90 1.92
CA ASN A 125 0.79 30.20 2.19
C ASN A 125 1.75 31.16 2.92
N ALA A 126 2.95 31.32 2.37
CA ALA A 126 4.06 32.03 2.98
C ALA A 126 3.67 33.44 3.44
N VAL A 127 2.97 34.21 2.59
CA VAL A 127 2.51 35.58 2.91
C VAL A 127 1.66 35.61 4.17
N ALA A 128 0.60 34.79 4.23
CA ALA A 128 -0.30 34.75 5.37
C ALA A 128 0.40 34.24 6.65
N LEU A 129 1.35 33.31 6.50
CA LEU A 129 2.15 32.81 7.62
C LEU A 129 3.05 33.92 8.19
N THR A 130 3.80 34.62 7.34
CA THR A 130 4.76 35.64 7.77
C THR A 130 4.08 36.87 8.35
N GLU A 131 3.00 37.35 7.73
CA GLU A 131 2.21 38.47 8.27
C GLU A 131 1.68 38.17 9.68
N ASN A 132 1.19 36.94 9.90
CA ASN A 132 0.70 36.55 11.22
C ASN A 132 1.82 36.36 12.25
N LEU A 133 2.97 35.81 11.84
CA LEU A 133 4.15 35.68 12.72
C LEU A 133 4.72 37.06 13.11
N GLU A 134 4.76 38.01 12.18
CA GLU A 134 5.18 39.39 12.47
C GLU A 134 4.16 40.09 13.37
N LYS A 135 2.87 40.02 13.02
CA LYS A 135 1.80 40.69 13.77
C LYS A 135 1.65 40.18 15.20
N ILE A 136 1.80 38.88 15.43
CA ILE A 136 1.52 38.23 16.72
C ILE A 136 2.79 38.10 17.56
N HIS A 137 3.92 37.76 16.94
CA HIS A 137 5.16 37.41 17.64
C HIS A 137 6.34 38.33 17.31
N GLY A 138 6.17 39.32 16.42
CA GLY A 138 7.24 40.21 15.98
C GLY A 138 8.33 39.52 15.14
N VAL A 139 8.04 38.32 14.63
CA VAL A 139 8.99 37.52 13.83
C VAL A 139 8.88 37.90 12.37
N LYS A 140 9.94 38.49 11.82
CA LYS A 140 10.04 38.92 10.42
C LYS A 140 10.77 37.88 9.59
N ILE A 141 10.18 37.52 8.45
CA ILE A 141 10.75 36.59 7.48
C ILE A 141 10.56 37.22 6.09
N GLU A 142 11.45 38.13 5.73
CA GLU A 142 11.32 38.93 4.49
C GLU A 142 11.55 38.11 3.22
N ASN A 143 12.31 37.02 3.32
CA ASN A 143 12.76 36.20 2.20
C ASN A 143 12.05 34.83 2.14
N ALA A 144 10.78 34.78 2.55
CA ALA A 144 9.99 33.55 2.50
C ALA A 144 9.56 33.23 1.06
N VAL A 145 9.74 31.97 0.65
CA VAL A 145 9.32 31.45 -0.65
C VAL A 145 8.11 30.56 -0.47
N ASP A 146 7.05 30.81 -1.25
CA ASP A 146 5.87 29.97 -1.22
C ASP A 146 6.11 28.66 -1.98
N VAL A 147 5.68 27.55 -1.38
CA VAL A 147 5.72 26.22 -2.00
C VAL A 147 4.95 26.20 -3.33
N VAL A 148 3.87 26.97 -3.47
CA VAL A 148 3.11 27.11 -4.72
C VAL A 148 3.96 27.74 -5.82
N ASP A 149 4.80 28.71 -5.49
CA ASP A 149 5.68 29.35 -6.47
C ASP A 149 6.82 28.42 -6.91
N ILE A 150 7.35 27.62 -5.98
CA ILE A 150 8.30 26.55 -6.30
C ILE A 150 7.63 25.52 -7.22
N ALA A 151 6.39 25.13 -6.93
CA ALA A 151 5.62 24.18 -7.71
C ALA A 151 5.40 24.66 -9.14
N ARG A 152 4.89 25.89 -9.32
CA ARG A 152 4.68 26.51 -10.64
C ARG A 152 5.94 26.56 -11.49
N ARG A 153 7.10 26.88 -10.89
CA ARG A 153 8.38 26.93 -11.61
C ARG A 153 8.93 25.56 -11.96
N SER A 154 8.70 24.58 -11.09
CA SER A 154 9.19 23.21 -11.28
C SER A 154 8.33 22.43 -12.28
N ARG A 155 7.05 22.79 -12.38
CA ARG A 155 6.02 22.11 -13.16
C ARG A 155 5.11 23.13 -13.86
N PRO A 156 5.62 23.95 -14.80
CA PRO A 156 4.83 24.98 -15.47
C PRO A 156 3.65 24.42 -16.27
N GLU A 157 3.69 23.13 -16.62
CA GLU A 157 2.62 22.39 -17.27
C GLU A 157 1.40 22.12 -16.37
N LEU A 158 1.57 22.19 -15.04
CA LEU A 158 0.52 21.88 -14.08
C LEU A 158 -0.20 23.14 -13.60
N ASN A 159 -1.54 23.09 -13.58
CA ASN A 159 -2.35 24.17 -13.02
C ASN A 159 -2.46 24.03 -11.48
N PHE A 160 -1.94 25.03 -10.75
CA PHE A 160 -1.95 25.10 -9.29
C PHE A 160 -2.93 26.17 -8.74
N PHE A 161 -3.74 26.82 -9.57
CA PHE A 161 -4.64 27.90 -9.13
C PHE A 161 -5.79 27.41 -8.23
N ASP A 162 -6.20 26.13 -8.34
CA ASP A 162 -7.35 25.56 -7.62
C ASP A 162 -6.96 24.56 -6.50
N GLN A 163 -5.67 24.46 -6.14
CA GLN A 163 -5.20 23.49 -5.15
C GLN A 163 -5.19 24.07 -3.74
N HIS A 164 -5.80 23.36 -2.77
CA HIS A 164 -6.12 23.92 -1.46
C HIS A 164 -5.27 23.38 -0.29
N ASN A 165 -4.32 22.47 -0.52
CA ASN A 165 -3.51 21.93 0.57
C ASN A 165 -2.09 21.53 0.14
N LEU A 166 -1.16 21.52 1.11
CA LEU A 166 0.27 21.26 0.91
C LEU A 166 0.56 19.84 0.39
N ASP A 167 -0.20 18.83 0.82
CA ASP A 167 0.05 17.43 0.43
C ASP A 167 -0.15 17.24 -1.07
N ASP A 168 -1.27 17.76 -1.61
CA ASP A 168 -1.60 17.67 -3.05
C ASP A 168 -0.51 18.32 -3.92
N ILE A 169 0.04 19.45 -3.46
CA ILE A 169 1.08 20.18 -4.20
C ILE A 169 2.39 19.39 -4.19
N VAL A 170 2.77 18.84 -3.03
CA VAL A 170 3.99 18.06 -2.87
C VAL A 170 3.95 16.78 -3.71
N GLU A 171 2.82 16.07 -3.67
CA GLU A 171 2.59 14.85 -4.45
C GLU A 171 2.81 15.11 -5.95
N LYS A 172 2.18 16.15 -6.48
CA LYS A 172 2.25 16.51 -7.90
C LYS A 172 3.65 16.94 -8.36
N VAL A 173 4.41 17.59 -7.49
CA VAL A 173 5.72 18.13 -7.88
C VAL A 173 6.84 17.12 -7.70
N ILE A 174 6.84 16.35 -6.61
CA ILE A 174 7.95 15.46 -6.24
C ILE A 174 7.87 14.09 -6.94
N ARG A 175 6.75 13.74 -7.62
CA ARG A 175 6.55 12.47 -8.35
C ARG A 175 6.95 11.23 -7.52
N ARG A 176 6.65 11.26 -6.22
CA ARG A 176 6.70 10.10 -5.33
C ARG A 176 5.28 9.87 -4.84
N ASP A 177 4.84 8.62 -4.79
CA ASP A 177 3.53 8.19 -4.28
C ASP A 177 3.39 8.47 -2.77
N MET A 178 3.38 9.75 -2.39
CA MET A 178 3.24 10.22 -1.01
C MET A 178 1.76 10.38 -0.67
N ILE A 179 1.02 9.27 -0.56
CA ILE A 179 -0.34 9.32 -0.03
C ILE A 179 -0.22 9.53 1.48
N ILE A 180 -0.30 10.78 1.96
CA ILE A 180 -0.21 11.07 3.38
C ILE A 180 -1.61 10.87 3.99
N ASP A 181 -1.80 9.79 4.73
CA ASP A 181 -3.04 9.59 5.48
C ASP A 181 -3.07 10.54 6.70
N ARG A 182 -3.99 11.51 6.67
CA ARG A 182 -4.26 12.43 7.77
C ARG A 182 -5.65 12.12 8.34
N PRO A 183 -5.83 11.01 9.09
CA PRO A 183 -7.14 10.56 9.56
C PRO A 183 -7.90 11.59 10.43
N GLU A 184 -7.24 12.64 10.92
CA GLU A 184 -7.80 13.57 11.90
C GLU A 184 -7.68 15.05 11.50
N ARG A 185 -8.45 15.50 10.51
CA ARG A 185 -8.53 16.96 10.24
C ARG A 185 -9.42 17.77 11.20
N LYS A 186 -9.94 17.20 12.29
CA LYS A 186 -10.62 17.99 13.33
C LYS A 186 -10.34 17.45 14.74
N ASN A 187 -9.64 18.26 15.55
CA ASN A 187 -9.41 18.10 17.00
C ASN A 187 -8.27 17.17 17.47
N ILE A 188 -7.06 17.30 16.90
CA ILE A 188 -5.85 16.73 17.52
C ILE A 188 -5.55 17.48 18.84
N PRO A 189 -5.54 16.82 20.01
CA PRO A 189 -5.17 17.45 21.27
C PRO A 189 -3.72 17.94 21.21
N TRP A 190 -3.46 19.15 21.68
CA TRP A 190 -2.08 19.67 21.75
C TRP A 190 -1.23 18.88 22.73
N PHE A 191 -1.80 18.48 23.87
CA PHE A 191 -1.09 17.83 24.97
C PHE A 191 -1.79 16.54 25.40
N THR A 192 -1.02 15.55 25.88
CA THR A 192 -1.55 14.31 26.46
C THR A 192 -2.11 14.54 27.87
N ARG A 193 -3.32 14.05 28.17
CA ARG A 193 -3.91 14.10 29.52
C ARG A 193 -3.29 13.03 30.42
N HIS A 194 -2.52 13.42 31.43
CA HIS A 194 -2.20 12.55 32.56
C HIS A 194 -3.05 12.93 33.78
N GLY A 195 -3.70 11.93 34.37
CA GLY A 195 -4.26 12.01 35.71
C GLY A 195 -3.16 11.90 36.78
N ALA A 196 -3.43 12.51 37.93
CA ALA A 196 -2.75 12.40 39.23
C ALA A 196 -1.76 13.49 39.69
N ASP A 197 -1.14 14.32 38.85
CA ASP A 197 -0.13 15.30 39.33
C ASP A 197 -0.38 16.78 38.97
N TYR A 198 -1.61 17.14 38.59
CA TYR A 198 -1.98 18.52 38.24
C TYR A 198 -1.81 19.53 39.40
N TRP A 199 -1.73 19.04 40.64
CA TRP A 199 -1.66 19.87 41.84
C TRP A 199 -0.23 20.14 42.34
N ASN A 200 0.76 19.35 41.92
CA ASN A 200 2.11 19.40 42.50
C ASN A 200 3.15 20.12 41.63
N ASN A 201 2.99 20.15 40.30
CA ASN A 201 3.95 20.87 39.43
C ASN A 201 3.38 21.27 38.05
N PRO A 202 2.78 22.47 37.90
CA PRO A 202 2.12 22.87 36.64
C PRO A 202 3.08 23.08 35.45
N LEU A 203 4.40 23.14 35.68
CA LEU A 203 5.42 23.32 34.63
C LEU A 203 5.92 22.00 34.01
N GLU A 204 5.71 20.85 34.66
CA GLU A 204 6.13 19.54 34.12
C GLU A 204 5.02 18.79 33.36
N ALA A 205 3.80 19.33 33.32
CA ALA A 205 2.61 18.57 32.92
C ALA A 205 2.17 18.73 31.45
N ARG A 206 2.99 19.32 30.56
CA ARG A 206 2.62 19.58 29.15
C ARG A 206 3.53 18.88 28.15
N LYS A 207 3.30 17.58 27.93
CA LYS A 207 3.92 16.85 26.83
C LYS A 207 3.05 16.99 25.58
N LEU A 208 3.62 17.46 24.46
CA LEU A 208 2.91 17.47 23.18
C LEU A 208 2.40 16.06 22.84
N SER A 209 1.19 15.98 22.28
CA SER A 209 0.67 14.70 21.80
C SER A 209 1.52 14.15 20.66
N ALA A 210 1.58 12.82 20.57
CA ALA A 210 2.30 12.12 19.51
C ALA A 210 1.85 12.61 18.13
N ASP A 211 0.54 12.73 17.92
CA ASP A 211 -0.03 13.20 16.65
C ASP A 211 0.33 14.65 16.36
N LYS A 212 0.37 15.52 17.39
CA LYS A 212 0.81 16.90 17.21
C LYS A 212 2.27 16.96 16.76
N ILE A 213 3.15 16.13 17.34
CA ILE A 213 4.56 16.07 16.94
C ILE A 213 4.70 15.55 15.51
N LYS A 214 3.98 14.48 15.14
CA LYS A 214 3.99 13.89 13.80
C LYS A 214 3.65 14.91 12.72
N TYR A 215 2.46 15.51 12.80
CA TYR A 215 1.98 16.39 11.73
C TYR A 215 2.67 17.76 11.75
N SER A 216 3.07 18.26 12.94
CA SER A 216 3.84 19.50 13.00
C SER A 216 5.24 19.37 12.41
N CYS A 217 5.88 18.20 12.54
CA CYS A 217 7.14 17.88 11.86
C CYS A 217 6.95 17.65 10.36
N LEU A 218 5.87 16.99 9.96
CA LEU A 218 5.58 16.68 8.56
C LEU A 218 5.48 17.95 7.71
N ASP A 219 4.64 18.93 8.05
CA ASP A 219 4.38 20.05 7.13
C ASP A 219 5.64 20.89 6.86
N SER A 220 6.46 21.16 7.89
CA SER A 220 7.73 21.87 7.71
C SER A 220 8.74 21.01 6.95
N TYR A 221 8.75 19.69 7.14
CA TYR A 221 9.60 18.80 6.35
C TYR A 221 9.19 18.77 4.87
N LEU A 222 7.89 18.72 4.55
CA LEU A 222 7.41 18.77 3.17
C LEU A 222 7.79 20.09 2.48
N CYS A 223 7.67 21.22 3.18
CA CYS A 223 8.17 22.50 2.68
C CYS A 223 9.68 22.47 2.38
N PHE A 224 10.48 21.89 3.28
CA PHE A 224 11.93 21.70 3.06
C PHE A 224 12.21 20.76 1.87
N LEU A 225 11.46 19.67 1.76
CA LEU A 225 11.61 18.68 0.71
C LEU A 225 11.31 19.30 -0.66
N MET A 226 10.23 20.07 -0.78
CA MET A 226 9.89 20.84 -1.99
C MET A 226 11.00 21.79 -2.41
N ALA A 227 11.62 22.47 -1.44
CA ALA A 227 12.72 23.37 -1.70
C ALA A 227 13.96 22.64 -2.25
N THR A 228 14.24 21.43 -1.75
CA THR A 228 15.45 20.68 -2.13
C THR A 228 15.27 19.81 -3.37
N SER A 229 14.09 19.24 -3.60
CA SER A 229 13.78 18.40 -4.77
C SER A 229 13.79 19.19 -6.07
N SER A 230 13.36 20.46 -6.02
CA SER A 230 13.34 21.35 -7.18
C SER A 230 14.66 22.11 -7.38
N CYS A 231 15.58 22.05 -6.41
CA CYS A 231 16.84 22.78 -6.44
C CYS A 231 18.00 21.92 -6.98
N LYS A 232 17.95 21.62 -8.28
CA LYS A 232 19.17 21.45 -9.08
C LYS A 232 19.28 22.41 -10.26
N LYS A 233 18.24 23.20 -10.58
CA LYS A 233 18.32 24.24 -11.65
C LYS A 233 17.60 25.57 -11.37
N THR A 234 16.69 25.69 -10.40
CA THR A 234 15.68 26.77 -10.43
C THR A 234 15.80 27.86 -9.35
N ILE A 235 16.69 27.73 -8.36
CA ILE A 235 16.85 28.73 -7.28
C ILE A 235 18.04 29.69 -7.54
N LYS A 236 18.97 29.36 -8.45
CA LYS A 236 20.02 30.30 -8.88
C LYS A 236 19.52 31.40 -9.84
N SER A 237 18.33 31.25 -10.44
CA SER A 237 17.80 32.20 -11.43
C SER A 237 16.89 33.29 -10.85
N SER A 238 16.65 33.32 -9.54
CA SER A 238 15.86 34.39 -8.91
C SER A 238 16.61 35.72 -8.81
N ASP A 239 17.93 35.72 -9.00
CA ASP A 239 18.74 36.95 -9.00
C ASP A 239 18.76 37.66 -10.38
N GLU A 240 18.35 36.98 -11.48
CA GLU A 240 18.38 37.57 -12.83
C GLU A 240 17.08 38.28 -13.23
N VAL A 241 15.95 38.05 -12.55
CA VAL A 241 14.67 38.70 -12.92
C VAL A 241 14.41 39.99 -12.13
N VAL A 242 15.08 40.21 -11.00
CA VAL A 242 14.96 41.47 -10.23
C VAL A 242 15.66 42.64 -10.94
N ALA A 243 16.57 42.36 -11.88
CA ALA A 243 17.25 43.39 -12.66
C ALA A 243 16.43 43.93 -13.85
N SER A 244 15.35 43.24 -14.29
CA SER A 244 14.59 43.65 -15.48
C SER A 244 13.25 44.33 -15.20
N SER A 245 12.83 44.46 -13.93
CA SER A 245 11.57 45.16 -13.56
C SER A 245 11.79 46.56 -12.96
N ALA A 246 13.03 47.07 -12.98
CA ALA A 246 13.39 48.40 -12.50
C ALA A 246 13.55 49.41 -13.64
N ALA A 247 12.63 49.44 -14.60
CA ALA A 247 12.51 50.52 -15.56
C ALA A 247 11.12 50.50 -16.21
N GLU A 248 10.13 51.14 -15.58
CA GLU A 248 9.12 51.98 -16.26
C GLU A 248 8.15 52.60 -15.24
N SER A 249 7.96 53.92 -15.38
CA SER A 249 7.13 54.80 -14.54
C SER A 249 5.65 54.80 -14.97
N PRO A 250 4.71 55.38 -14.19
CA PRO A 250 3.30 55.00 -14.20
C PRO A 250 2.42 55.88 -15.10
N ALA A 251 1.49 55.26 -15.83
CA ALA A 251 0.26 55.91 -16.33
C ALA A 251 -0.81 54.87 -16.70
N SER A 252 -1.79 54.64 -15.82
CA SER A 252 -3.23 54.62 -16.15
C SER A 252 -4.06 54.09 -14.97
N SER A 253 -4.63 55.03 -14.21
CA SER A 253 -5.70 54.78 -13.24
C SER A 253 -7.06 55.06 -13.90
N ALA A 254 -7.82 54.02 -14.28
CA ALA A 254 -9.29 54.08 -14.47
C ALA A 254 -9.85 52.73 -14.93
N ALA A 255 -10.04 51.75 -14.02
CA ALA A 255 -10.96 50.62 -14.23
C ALA A 255 -11.14 49.75 -12.97
N ILE A 256 -11.45 50.33 -11.81
CA ILE A 256 -11.94 49.56 -10.65
C ILE A 256 -13.05 50.37 -9.97
N ALA A 257 -14.26 50.30 -10.52
CA ALA A 257 -15.45 50.87 -9.87
C ALA A 257 -16.76 50.07 -10.04
N ASP A 258 -16.80 49.01 -10.87
CA ASP A 258 -18.07 48.32 -11.21
C ASP A 258 -18.31 46.95 -10.55
N ALA A 259 -17.48 46.53 -9.58
CA ALA A 259 -17.60 45.20 -8.96
C ALA A 259 -18.27 45.17 -7.56
N LYS A 260 -19.18 46.12 -7.25
CA LYS A 260 -19.80 46.21 -5.90
C LYS A 260 -21.34 46.13 -5.83
N ILE A 261 -22.04 45.73 -6.91
CA ILE A 261 -23.52 45.75 -6.91
C ILE A 261 -24.20 44.36 -7.06
N ASN A 262 -23.47 43.24 -7.15
CA ASN A 262 -24.12 41.92 -7.38
C ASN A 262 -24.13 40.92 -6.20
N SER A 263 -23.72 41.27 -4.99
CA SER A 263 -23.69 40.31 -3.86
C SER A 263 -24.97 40.28 -2.99
N ALA A 264 -25.94 41.17 -3.22
CA ALA A 264 -27.17 41.23 -2.42
C ALA A 264 -28.30 40.34 -2.98
N ASP A 265 -28.43 40.25 -4.30
CA ASP A 265 -29.50 39.49 -4.97
C ASP A 265 -29.31 37.95 -4.88
N GLU A 266 -28.07 37.47 -4.74
CA GLU A 266 -27.78 36.05 -4.59
C GLU A 266 -28.17 35.51 -3.20
N MET A 267 -28.06 36.35 -2.16
CA MET A 267 -28.39 35.96 -0.78
C MET A 267 -29.91 35.87 -0.54
N GLU A 268 -30.72 36.65 -1.28
CA GLU A 268 -32.19 36.60 -1.24
C GLU A 268 -32.72 35.31 -1.90
N LYS A 269 -32.10 34.87 -3.01
CA LYS A 269 -32.45 33.62 -3.73
C LYS A 269 -32.14 32.37 -2.90
N ILE A 270 -31.04 32.36 -2.17
CA ILE A 270 -30.65 31.24 -1.27
C ILE A 270 -31.61 31.12 -0.08
N LYS A 271 -32.13 32.23 0.46
CA LYS A 271 -33.14 32.21 1.52
C LYS A 271 -34.47 31.62 1.04
N GLN A 272 -34.93 31.95 -0.18
CA GLN A 272 -36.18 31.41 -0.71
C GLN A 272 -36.12 29.91 -1.01
N MET A 273 -35.00 29.40 -1.55
CA MET A 273 -34.81 27.95 -1.75
C MET A 273 -34.86 27.14 -0.45
N ARG A 274 -34.42 27.71 0.69
CA ARG A 274 -34.48 27.05 2.01
C ARG A 274 -35.90 26.99 2.58
N ILE A 275 -36.76 27.96 2.27
CA ILE A 275 -38.17 27.98 2.69
C ILE A 275 -38.98 26.94 1.90
N THR A 276 -38.75 26.83 0.59
CA THR A 276 -39.41 25.84 -0.28
C THR A 276 -39.04 24.40 0.09
N LYS A 277 -37.77 24.13 0.45
CA LYS A 277 -37.35 22.81 0.95
C LYS A 277 -37.98 22.42 2.29
N LYS A 278 -38.25 23.40 3.18
CA LYS A 278 -38.94 23.14 4.46
C LYS A 278 -40.44 22.85 4.26
N ARG A 279 -41.08 23.42 3.24
CA ARG A 279 -42.50 23.18 2.90
C ARG A 279 -42.72 21.78 2.30
N LEU A 280 -41.84 21.35 1.39
CA LEU A 280 -41.87 20.00 0.80
C LEU A 280 -41.63 18.87 1.83
N LYS A 281 -40.83 19.12 2.88
CA LYS A 281 -40.58 18.15 3.94
C LYS A 281 -41.78 17.98 4.89
N LYS A 282 -42.64 19.00 5.01
CA LYS A 282 -43.86 19.01 5.85
C LYS A 282 -45.06 18.36 5.15
N GLU A 283 -45.11 18.38 3.82
CA GLU A 283 -46.14 17.68 3.05
C GLU A 283 -45.87 16.16 2.97
N ARG A 284 -44.60 15.76 2.93
CA ARG A 284 -44.20 14.33 2.92
C ARG A 284 -44.48 13.59 4.24
N SER A 285 -44.60 14.30 5.38
CA SER A 285 -44.94 13.69 6.67
C SER A 285 -46.46 13.58 6.92
N ARG A 286 -47.29 14.17 6.06
CA ARG A 286 -48.77 14.10 6.15
C ARG A 286 -49.39 13.01 5.26
N GLY A 287 -48.60 12.39 4.38
CA GLY A 287 -49.06 11.34 3.45
C GLY A 287 -48.98 9.89 3.96
N VAL A 288 -48.57 9.65 5.22
CA VAL A 288 -48.33 8.28 5.74
C VAL A 288 -49.40 7.83 6.76
N HIS A 289 -50.50 8.57 6.92
CA HIS A 289 -51.55 8.24 7.91
C HIS A 289 -52.92 7.84 7.34
N LEU A 290 -52.99 7.35 6.10
CA LEU A 290 -54.18 6.64 5.61
C LEU A 290 -53.76 5.39 4.83
N THR A 291 -53.54 4.28 5.54
CA THR A 291 -53.83 2.89 5.10
C THR A 291 -53.32 1.89 6.15
N GLN A 292 -53.91 1.91 7.34
CA GLN A 292 -53.90 0.72 8.21
C GLN A 292 -55.06 0.77 9.19
N ALA A 293 -56.24 0.44 8.68
CA ALA A 293 -57.39 0.08 9.49
C ALA A 293 -58.29 -0.86 8.71
N ARG A 294 -58.00 -2.18 8.76
CA ARG A 294 -59.03 -3.22 8.81
C ARG A 294 -58.44 -4.62 9.00
N LYS A 295 -58.86 -5.21 10.13
CA LYS A 295 -59.13 -6.64 10.41
C LYS A 295 -58.00 -7.50 11.01
N HIS A 296 -58.01 -7.52 12.35
CA HIS A 296 -57.86 -8.76 13.12
C HIS A 296 -59.25 -9.40 13.33
N HIS A 297 -59.38 -10.72 13.09
CA HIS A 297 -59.91 -11.72 14.05
C HIS A 297 -60.23 -13.09 13.41
N LEU A 298 -60.08 -14.13 14.26
CA LEU A 298 -60.49 -15.55 14.21
C LEU A 298 -59.37 -16.53 13.80
N LYS A 299 -58.72 -17.25 14.75
CA LYS A 299 -59.11 -18.36 15.67
C LYS A 299 -58.88 -19.77 15.07
N HIS A 300 -58.02 -20.50 15.78
CA HIS A 300 -57.78 -21.95 15.88
C HIS A 300 -58.74 -22.97 15.22
N LYS A 301 -58.16 -24.07 14.70
CA LYS A 301 -58.55 -25.45 15.07
C LYS A 301 -57.49 -26.50 14.65
N HIS A 302 -57.18 -27.40 15.58
CA HIS A 302 -56.44 -28.67 15.41
C HIS A 302 -57.28 -29.71 14.64
N PHE A 303 -56.65 -30.72 14.01
CA PHE A 303 -56.82 -32.16 14.33
C PHE A 303 -55.81 -33.06 13.58
N HIS A 304 -55.47 -34.16 14.26
CA HIS A 304 -54.49 -35.22 13.98
C HIS A 304 -54.96 -36.28 12.95
N HIS A 305 -54.06 -37.00 12.25
CA HIS A 305 -53.54 -38.34 12.64
C HIS A 305 -52.72 -39.08 11.55
N HIS A 306 -51.63 -39.74 12.01
CA HIS A 306 -51.05 -41.09 11.74
C HIS A 306 -51.05 -41.71 10.32
N LYS A 307 -50.11 -42.57 9.88
CA LYS A 307 -49.00 -43.35 10.46
C LYS A 307 -48.19 -43.92 9.27
N GLY A 308 -46.89 -44.22 9.46
CA GLY A 308 -46.15 -45.15 8.58
C GLY A 308 -44.63 -44.97 8.65
N SER A 309 -43.99 -45.67 9.59
CA SER A 309 -42.54 -45.75 9.77
C SER A 309 -41.88 -46.73 8.80
N HIS A 310 -40.64 -46.48 8.37
CA HIS A 310 -39.59 -47.53 8.29
C HIS A 310 -38.19 -46.91 8.51
N ILE A 311 -37.33 -47.73 9.11
CA ILE A 311 -36.07 -47.45 9.80
C ILE A 311 -34.86 -47.68 8.87
N SER A 312 -33.86 -46.80 9.01
CA SER A 312 -32.38 -46.91 8.91
C SER A 312 -31.68 -48.01 8.08
N GLN A 313 -30.70 -47.64 7.23
CA GLN A 313 -29.22 -47.80 7.39
C GLN A 313 -28.42 -47.66 6.05
N PRO A 314 -27.07 -47.46 6.08
CA PRO A 314 -26.28 -46.61 5.17
C PRO A 314 -25.42 -47.41 4.12
N PRO A 315 -24.49 -46.77 3.34
CA PRO A 315 -24.12 -47.20 1.98
C PRO A 315 -23.00 -48.26 1.89
N SER A 316 -22.90 -48.87 0.70
CA SER A 316 -22.06 -50.01 0.31
C SER A 316 -20.57 -49.70 0.08
N THR A 317 -19.76 -50.70 0.42
CA THR A 317 -18.29 -50.82 0.34
C THR A 317 -17.77 -51.31 -1.03
N SER A 318 -16.54 -50.89 -1.37
CA SER A 318 -15.67 -51.46 -2.41
C SER A 318 -14.57 -52.37 -1.78
N PRO A 319 -13.88 -53.24 -2.54
CA PRO A 319 -13.32 -54.49 -2.02
C PRO A 319 -11.87 -54.43 -1.52
N THR A 320 -11.55 -55.36 -0.60
CA THR A 320 -10.25 -55.60 0.04
C THR A 320 -9.47 -56.73 -0.67
N PRO A 321 -8.14 -56.65 -0.83
CA PRO A 321 -7.28 -57.79 -1.20
C PRO A 321 -6.85 -58.64 0.01
N GLU A 322 -6.55 -59.92 -0.26
CA GLU A 322 -6.14 -60.99 0.68
C GLU A 322 -4.70 -60.86 1.24
N PRO A 323 -4.36 -61.62 2.31
CA PRO A 323 -3.21 -61.36 3.18
C PRO A 323 -1.92 -62.11 2.79
N VAL A 324 -0.77 -61.47 2.99
CA VAL A 324 0.56 -62.11 2.94
C VAL A 324 1.26 -61.98 4.30
N ALA A 325 1.92 -63.07 4.69
CA ALA A 325 2.50 -63.37 6.00
C ALA A 325 3.68 -62.46 6.44
N PRO A 326 4.03 -62.42 7.74
CA PRO A 326 5.07 -61.55 8.28
C PRO A 326 6.47 -62.17 8.13
N GLU A 327 7.41 -61.40 7.57
CA GLU A 327 8.86 -61.68 7.61
C GLU A 327 9.53 -61.09 8.87
N PRO A 328 10.65 -61.69 9.34
CA PRO A 328 11.24 -61.42 10.65
C PRO A 328 12.01 -60.09 10.73
N PRO A 329 12.21 -59.53 11.94
CA PRO A 329 12.85 -58.23 12.12
C PRO A 329 14.36 -58.28 11.86
N THR A 330 14.85 -57.43 10.97
CA THR A 330 16.28 -57.13 10.83
C THR A 330 16.77 -56.20 11.95
N PRO A 331 18.01 -56.34 12.45
CA PRO A 331 18.50 -55.60 13.62
C PRO A 331 18.73 -54.12 13.30
N MET A 332 18.33 -53.25 14.23
CA MET A 332 18.69 -51.83 14.23
C MET A 332 20.19 -51.65 14.50
N PRO A 333 20.88 -50.67 13.88
CA PRO A 333 22.22 -50.29 14.31
C PRO A 333 22.16 -49.59 15.67
N VAL A 334 23.08 -49.96 16.54
CA VAL A 334 23.28 -49.39 17.89
C VAL A 334 23.66 -47.91 17.79
N PRO A 335 23.11 -47.00 18.63
CA PRO A 335 23.58 -45.63 18.70
C PRO A 335 24.98 -45.58 19.32
N GLU A 336 25.94 -44.97 18.63
CA GLU A 336 27.27 -44.71 19.13
C GLU A 336 27.22 -43.64 20.25
N PRO A 337 28.07 -43.71 21.30
CA PRO A 337 27.96 -42.81 22.44
C PRO A 337 28.29 -41.36 22.06
N ALA A 338 27.47 -40.42 22.55
CA ALA A 338 27.72 -39.01 22.42
C ALA A 338 29.07 -38.62 23.06
N GLU A 339 29.96 -38.01 22.27
CA GLU A 339 31.17 -37.38 22.80
C GLU A 339 30.83 -36.12 23.63
N PRO A 340 31.64 -35.76 24.64
CA PRO A 340 31.36 -34.62 25.52
C PRO A 340 31.52 -33.28 24.78
N PRO A 341 30.83 -32.21 25.21
CA PRO A 341 30.93 -30.91 24.57
C PRO A 341 32.32 -30.29 24.81
N TYR A 342 33.08 -30.11 23.74
CA TYR A 342 34.26 -29.26 23.73
C TYR A 342 33.81 -27.80 23.62
N ASN A 343 34.06 -27.02 24.68
CA ASN A 343 34.02 -25.56 24.63
C ASN A 343 35.23 -25.08 23.79
N ASP A 344 34.98 -24.59 22.59
CA ASP A 344 35.95 -23.79 21.84
C ASP A 344 35.38 -22.38 21.65
N ASP A 345 35.85 -21.47 22.48
CA ASP A 345 35.51 -20.05 22.51
C ASP A 345 36.43 -19.28 21.54
N SER A 346 36.50 -19.76 20.29
CA SER A 346 37.30 -19.17 19.21
C SER A 346 36.38 -18.49 18.18
N PRO A 347 36.72 -17.28 17.68
CA PRO A 347 35.89 -16.58 16.71
C PRO A 347 35.83 -17.38 15.41
N ILE A 348 34.64 -17.87 15.06
CA ILE A 348 34.36 -18.64 13.84
C ILE A 348 34.65 -17.75 12.62
N THR A 349 35.87 -17.84 12.10
CA THR A 349 36.18 -17.35 10.75
C THR A 349 35.68 -18.42 9.77
N ASN A 350 34.43 -18.30 9.37
CA ASN A 350 33.75 -19.25 8.51
C ASN A 350 34.25 -19.09 7.07
N SER A 351 35.34 -19.77 6.71
CA SER A 351 36.01 -19.66 5.41
C SER A 351 35.20 -20.19 4.22
N SER A 352 34.04 -20.82 4.47
CA SER A 352 33.25 -21.48 3.42
C SER A 352 32.05 -20.67 2.90
N GLY A 353 31.80 -19.45 3.41
CA GLY A 353 30.64 -18.64 2.99
C GLY A 353 29.27 -19.27 3.32
N VAL A 354 29.23 -20.33 4.13
CA VAL A 354 28.00 -21.08 4.48
C VAL A 354 27.62 -20.84 5.95
N PHE A 355 26.45 -20.28 6.17
CA PHE A 355 25.87 -19.89 7.44
C PHE A 355 24.70 -20.84 7.78
N ASP A 356 25.00 -22.01 8.35
CA ASP A 356 24.00 -22.96 8.85
C ASP A 356 23.32 -22.39 10.09
N VAL A 357 22.00 -22.18 10.04
CA VAL A 357 21.21 -21.55 11.12
C VAL A 357 21.36 -22.27 12.47
N ARG A 358 21.67 -23.57 12.48
CA ARG A 358 21.91 -24.32 13.72
C ARG A 358 23.20 -23.91 14.41
N LYS A 359 24.22 -23.48 13.65
CA LYS A 359 25.46 -22.94 14.23
C LYS A 359 25.25 -21.57 14.90
N PHE A 360 24.10 -20.94 14.64
CA PHE A 360 23.65 -19.71 15.29
C PHE A 360 22.63 -19.97 16.41
N GLY A 361 22.46 -21.23 16.83
CA GLY A 361 21.63 -21.62 17.96
C GLY A 361 20.20 -22.02 17.63
N ALA A 362 19.84 -22.19 16.35
CA ALA A 362 18.52 -22.70 15.97
C ALA A 362 18.35 -24.16 16.42
N ALA A 363 17.27 -24.46 17.14
CA ALA A 363 16.94 -25.79 17.64
C ALA A 363 16.41 -26.69 16.52
N GLY A 364 15.56 -26.17 15.63
CA GLY A 364 15.05 -26.93 14.49
C GLY A 364 14.07 -28.06 14.86
N ASP A 365 13.36 -27.92 15.98
CA ASP A 365 12.37 -28.88 16.52
C ASP A 365 10.91 -28.58 16.12
N GLY A 366 10.66 -27.45 15.44
CA GLY A 366 9.36 -26.99 14.97
C GLY A 366 8.48 -26.31 16.03
N VAL A 367 9.04 -26.08 17.23
CA VAL A 367 8.34 -25.55 18.40
C VAL A 367 9.09 -24.37 19.03
N THR A 368 10.40 -24.51 19.22
CA THR A 368 11.29 -23.48 19.76
C THR A 368 11.35 -22.30 18.80
N ASP A 369 11.38 -21.09 19.34
CA ASP A 369 11.52 -19.86 18.55
C ASP A 369 12.95 -19.71 18.04
N ASP A 370 13.14 -20.00 16.77
CA ASP A 370 14.44 -19.97 16.08
C ASP A 370 14.72 -18.60 15.43
N THR A 371 13.88 -17.59 15.66
CA THR A 371 13.94 -16.28 14.97
C THR A 371 15.29 -15.59 15.14
N ASP A 372 15.84 -15.56 16.35
CA ASP A 372 17.10 -14.85 16.61
C ASP A 372 18.29 -15.55 15.96
N ALA A 373 18.30 -16.88 15.91
CA ALA A 373 19.32 -17.64 15.19
C ALA A 373 19.30 -17.34 13.68
N PHE A 374 18.11 -17.24 13.09
CA PHE A 374 17.95 -16.86 11.68
C PHE A 374 18.40 -15.43 11.41
N LYS A 375 18.06 -14.48 12.29
CA LYS A 375 18.53 -13.08 12.17
C LYS A 375 20.04 -13.00 12.27
N MET A 376 20.66 -13.68 13.23
CA MET A 376 22.12 -13.69 13.36
C MET A 376 22.80 -14.32 12.16
N ALA A 377 22.28 -15.45 11.65
CA ALA A 377 22.81 -16.07 10.42
C ALA A 377 22.70 -15.12 9.23
N TRP A 378 21.55 -14.44 9.08
CA TRP A 378 21.31 -13.43 8.05
C TRP A 378 22.29 -12.25 8.15
N ASP A 379 22.38 -11.61 9.32
CA ASP A 379 23.20 -10.42 9.53
C ASP A 379 24.68 -10.74 9.29
N THR A 380 25.13 -11.92 9.73
CA THR A 380 26.51 -12.37 9.52
C THR A 380 26.79 -12.66 8.05
N ALA A 381 25.87 -13.33 7.35
CA ALA A 381 25.99 -13.58 5.91
C ALA A 381 25.99 -12.27 5.10
N CYS A 382 25.08 -11.36 5.43
CA CYS A 382 24.91 -10.07 4.76
C CYS A 382 26.13 -9.14 4.90
N GLN A 383 26.89 -9.28 5.98
CA GLN A 383 28.12 -8.53 6.25
C GLN A 383 29.40 -9.25 5.79
N SER A 384 29.30 -10.47 5.27
CA SER A 384 30.45 -11.25 4.82
C SER A 384 31.14 -10.60 3.62
N ASP A 385 32.47 -10.66 3.61
CA ASP A 385 33.28 -10.23 2.47
C ASP A 385 33.42 -11.33 1.40
N SER A 386 32.77 -12.49 1.59
CA SER A 386 32.67 -13.54 0.57
C SER A 386 31.88 -13.03 -0.64
N ALA A 387 32.27 -13.42 -1.86
CA ALA A 387 31.59 -12.98 -3.09
C ALA A 387 30.11 -13.42 -3.16
N SER A 388 29.78 -14.54 -2.51
CA SER A 388 28.41 -15.01 -2.30
C SER A 388 28.31 -15.71 -0.96
N SER A 389 27.23 -15.46 -0.22
CA SER A 389 26.99 -16.04 1.10
C SER A 389 25.71 -16.87 1.10
N LEU A 390 25.80 -18.09 1.61
CA LEU A 390 24.70 -19.04 1.68
C LEU A 390 24.21 -19.18 3.11
N ILE A 391 22.95 -18.85 3.37
CA ILE A 391 22.24 -19.14 4.61
C ILE A 391 21.55 -20.49 4.44
N LEU A 392 21.93 -21.49 5.25
CA LEU A 392 21.43 -22.86 5.12
C LEU A 392 20.37 -23.15 6.17
N VAL A 393 19.17 -23.52 5.72
CA VAL A 393 18.12 -24.16 6.52
C VAL A 393 18.12 -25.66 6.22
N PRO A 394 18.76 -26.48 7.06
CA PRO A 394 19.11 -27.85 6.72
C PRO A 394 17.91 -28.81 6.67
N LYS A 395 18.00 -29.79 5.77
CA LYS A 395 17.05 -30.91 5.67
C LYS A 395 16.96 -31.69 6.99
N GLY A 396 15.77 -32.16 7.32
CA GLY A 396 15.49 -32.96 8.51
C GLY A 396 15.12 -32.15 9.75
N PHE A 397 15.20 -30.81 9.67
CA PHE A 397 14.83 -29.90 10.74
C PHE A 397 13.59 -29.08 10.37
N SER A 398 12.87 -28.62 11.40
CA SER A 398 11.71 -27.75 11.27
C SER A 398 11.93 -26.52 12.15
N PHE A 399 11.86 -25.32 11.59
CA PHE A 399 12.20 -24.09 12.31
C PHE A 399 10.96 -23.23 12.48
N MET A 400 10.57 -22.98 13.73
CA MET A 400 9.50 -22.04 14.02
C MET A 400 10.08 -20.63 14.11
N ILE A 401 9.65 -19.74 13.22
CA ILE A 401 10.16 -18.37 13.11
C ILE A 401 8.98 -17.41 13.25
N GLN A 402 9.08 -16.46 14.17
CA GLN A 402 8.13 -15.37 14.33
C GLN A 402 8.18 -14.38 13.16
N SER A 403 7.25 -13.42 13.13
CA SER A 403 7.32 -12.30 12.17
C SER A 403 8.69 -11.62 12.23
N THR A 404 9.37 -11.52 11.09
CA THR A 404 10.72 -10.95 11.03
C THR A 404 10.98 -10.23 9.70
N ILE A 405 11.90 -9.27 9.75
CA ILE A 405 12.36 -8.51 8.60
C ILE A 405 13.86 -8.76 8.43
N PHE A 406 14.23 -9.36 7.31
CA PHE A 406 15.58 -9.53 6.82
C PHE A 406 15.95 -8.32 5.96
N THR A 407 16.88 -7.51 6.44
CA THR A 407 17.18 -6.19 5.87
C THR A 407 18.51 -6.18 5.13
N GLY A 408 18.52 -5.57 3.95
CA GLY A 408 19.71 -5.17 3.21
C GLY A 408 20.00 -3.66 3.30
N PRO A 409 20.94 -3.12 2.51
CA PRO A 409 21.73 -3.83 1.50
C PRO A 409 22.79 -4.75 2.11
N CYS A 410 23.09 -5.84 1.42
CA CYS A 410 24.18 -6.75 1.79
C CYS A 410 25.43 -6.46 0.96
N LYS A 411 26.61 -6.79 1.50
CA LYS A 411 27.88 -6.57 0.81
C LYS A 411 28.07 -7.48 -0.41
N SER A 412 27.43 -8.65 -0.39
CA SER A 412 27.53 -9.68 -1.41
C SER A 412 26.18 -10.29 -1.71
N SER A 413 26.13 -11.06 -2.80
CA SER A 413 24.95 -11.83 -3.18
C SER A 413 24.58 -12.83 -2.09
N LEU A 414 23.28 -13.02 -1.86
CA LEU A 414 22.77 -13.92 -0.84
C LEU A 414 22.01 -15.11 -1.44
N VAL A 415 22.31 -16.30 -0.95
CA VAL A 415 21.50 -17.51 -1.20
C VAL A 415 20.85 -17.93 0.11
N PHE A 416 19.53 -17.83 0.20
CA PHE A 416 18.76 -18.40 1.29
C PHE A 416 18.27 -19.79 0.87
N GLN A 417 19.02 -20.81 1.29
CA GLN A 417 18.80 -22.21 0.94
C GLN A 417 17.85 -22.87 1.96
N VAL A 418 16.63 -23.20 1.53
CA VAL A 418 15.63 -23.91 2.32
C VAL A 418 15.53 -25.37 1.91
N ASP A 419 16.18 -26.25 2.66
CA ASP A 419 16.08 -27.71 2.49
C ASP A 419 15.23 -28.38 3.59
N GLY A 420 15.10 -27.71 4.74
CA GLY A 420 14.24 -28.10 5.86
C GLY A 420 12.80 -27.59 5.74
N THR A 421 12.14 -27.42 6.89
CA THR A 421 10.83 -26.78 6.99
C THR A 421 10.92 -25.48 7.78
N VAL A 422 10.23 -24.43 7.33
CA VAL A 422 10.07 -23.17 8.05
C VAL A 422 8.58 -22.91 8.26
N MET A 423 8.18 -22.52 9.47
CA MET A 423 6.78 -22.24 9.81
C MET A 423 6.63 -21.11 10.84
N PRO A 424 5.49 -20.40 10.89
CA PRO A 424 5.21 -19.43 11.94
C PRO A 424 4.63 -20.08 13.21
N PRO A 425 4.40 -19.29 14.27
CA PRO A 425 3.47 -19.65 15.33
C PRO A 425 2.09 -20.06 14.76
N ASP A 426 1.45 -21.03 15.40
CA ASP A 426 0.22 -21.64 14.90
C ASP A 426 -1.02 -20.79 15.25
N GLY A 427 -1.26 -19.77 14.42
CA GLY A 427 -2.48 -18.99 14.39
C GLY A 427 -2.40 -17.61 15.04
N PRO A 428 -3.52 -16.86 15.01
CA PRO A 428 -3.58 -15.47 15.47
C PRO A 428 -3.31 -15.30 16.97
N ASP A 429 -3.73 -16.26 17.80
CA ASP A 429 -3.58 -16.16 19.27
C ASP A 429 -2.14 -16.39 19.73
N SER A 430 -1.34 -17.08 18.93
CA SER A 430 0.09 -17.30 19.16
C SER A 430 0.97 -16.29 18.42
N TRP A 431 0.37 -15.36 17.68
CA TRP A 431 1.12 -14.34 16.96
C TRP A 431 1.70 -13.30 17.93
N PRO A 432 2.95 -12.83 17.75
CA PRO A 432 3.56 -11.91 18.69
C PRO A 432 2.84 -10.55 18.73
N ASN A 433 2.47 -10.09 19.93
CA ASN A 433 1.72 -8.85 20.13
C ASN A 433 2.43 -7.58 19.63
N ASN A 434 3.76 -7.58 19.61
CA ASN A 434 4.58 -6.44 19.18
C ASN A 434 4.98 -6.52 17.70
N SER A 435 4.38 -7.43 16.94
CA SER A 435 4.67 -7.63 15.52
C SER A 435 3.44 -7.36 14.66
N SER A 436 3.67 -6.94 13.41
CA SER A 436 2.60 -6.76 12.44
C SER A 436 1.88 -8.10 12.22
N ARG A 437 0.54 -8.07 12.27
CA ARG A 437 -0.32 -9.21 11.91
C ARG A 437 -0.55 -9.35 10.41
N ARG A 438 0.15 -8.55 9.59
CA ARG A 438 -0.03 -8.46 8.13
C ARG A 438 1.14 -9.00 7.32
N GLN A 439 2.22 -9.41 7.97
CA GLN A 439 3.39 -9.95 7.28
C GLN A 439 4.13 -10.94 8.19
N TRP A 440 4.75 -11.95 7.60
CA TRP A 440 5.55 -12.94 8.31
C TRP A 440 7.04 -12.81 7.99
N LEU A 441 7.49 -13.29 6.83
CA LEU A 441 8.87 -13.17 6.37
C LEU A 441 8.98 -12.01 5.39
N VAL A 442 9.71 -10.96 5.78
CA VAL A 442 9.92 -9.79 4.92
C VAL A 442 11.40 -9.69 4.54
N PHE A 443 11.65 -9.59 3.24
CA PHE A 443 12.96 -9.33 2.64
C PHE A 443 12.95 -7.90 2.10
N TYR A 444 13.72 -7.02 2.74
CA TYR A 444 13.63 -5.59 2.54
C TYR A 444 14.96 -4.98 2.05
N ARG A 445 14.90 -4.23 0.95
CA ARG A 445 16.05 -3.52 0.35
C ARG A 445 17.24 -4.42 0.04
N ILE A 446 16.95 -5.59 -0.50
CA ILE A 446 17.97 -6.56 -0.90
C ILE A 446 18.22 -6.44 -2.40
N ASN A 447 19.48 -6.54 -2.79
CA ASN A 447 19.89 -6.67 -4.18
C ASN A 447 20.63 -8.00 -4.35
N GLU A 448 20.34 -8.74 -5.43
CA GLU A 448 21.01 -10.00 -5.78
C GLU A 448 20.83 -11.09 -4.72
N MET A 449 19.59 -11.57 -4.58
CA MET A 449 19.25 -12.66 -3.65
C MET A 449 18.51 -13.79 -4.34
N ALA A 450 18.90 -15.03 -4.03
CA ALA A 450 18.15 -16.24 -4.34
C ALA A 450 17.50 -16.83 -3.08
N LEU A 451 16.18 -17.01 -3.09
CA LEU A 451 15.43 -17.82 -2.14
C LEU A 451 15.10 -19.15 -2.80
N GLN A 452 15.79 -20.22 -2.41
CA GLN A 452 15.77 -21.47 -3.17
C GLN A 452 15.79 -22.72 -2.29
N GLY A 453 15.55 -23.88 -2.90
CA GLY A 453 15.70 -25.20 -2.26
C GLY A 453 14.46 -26.08 -2.39
N GLY A 454 14.57 -27.35 -1.99
CA GLY A 454 13.47 -28.33 -2.07
C GLY A 454 12.59 -28.42 -0.80
N GLY A 455 12.90 -27.57 0.19
CA GLY A 455 12.24 -27.51 1.48
C GLY A 455 10.81 -26.99 1.44
N LEU A 456 10.21 -26.90 2.61
CA LEU A 456 8.82 -26.48 2.81
C LEU A 456 8.76 -25.17 3.61
N ILE A 457 8.02 -24.19 3.09
CA ILE A 457 7.58 -23.03 3.86
C ILE A 457 6.08 -23.20 4.12
N ASP A 458 5.70 -23.53 5.36
CA ASP A 458 4.30 -23.76 5.76
C ASP A 458 3.78 -22.57 6.57
N GLY A 459 2.85 -21.81 5.99
CA GLY A 459 2.29 -20.61 6.60
C GLY A 459 1.27 -20.87 7.72
N ARG A 460 0.87 -22.13 7.97
CA ARG A 460 -0.11 -22.51 9.02
C ARG A 460 -1.41 -21.66 9.00
N GLY A 461 -1.96 -21.46 7.81
CA GLY A 461 -3.10 -20.57 7.57
C GLY A 461 -4.45 -20.96 8.19
N GLN A 462 -4.65 -22.21 8.61
CA GLN A 462 -5.98 -22.72 8.99
C GLN A 462 -6.69 -21.86 10.05
N LYS A 463 -6.03 -21.58 11.18
CA LYS A 463 -6.62 -20.78 12.26
C LYS A 463 -6.88 -19.33 11.86
N TRP A 464 -6.14 -18.79 10.90
CA TRP A 464 -6.37 -17.45 10.36
C TRP A 464 -7.60 -17.41 9.45
N TRP A 465 -7.79 -18.44 8.64
CA TRP A 465 -9.00 -18.59 7.83
C TRP A 465 -10.24 -18.84 8.69
N ASP A 466 -10.07 -19.49 9.85
CA ASP A 466 -11.19 -19.76 10.76
C ASP A 466 -11.67 -18.56 11.58
N LEU A 467 -11.00 -17.41 11.48
CA LEU A 467 -11.43 -16.18 12.15
C LEU A 467 -12.88 -15.81 11.76
N PRO A 468 -13.73 -15.43 12.73
CA PRO A 468 -15.18 -15.28 12.52
C PRO A 468 -15.51 -14.20 11.50
N CYS A 469 -14.67 -13.18 11.36
CA CYS A 469 -14.89 -12.06 10.45
C CYS A 469 -14.46 -12.33 9.00
N LYS A 470 -13.92 -13.52 8.69
CA LYS A 470 -13.55 -13.86 7.31
C LYS A 470 -14.79 -13.96 6.41
N PRO A 471 -14.73 -13.50 5.15
CA PRO A 471 -15.90 -13.40 4.27
C PRO A 471 -16.72 -14.69 4.13
N HIS A 472 -16.06 -15.86 4.15
CA HIS A 472 -16.71 -17.16 4.00
C HIS A 472 -17.44 -17.66 5.27
N LYS A 473 -17.25 -17.01 6.42
CA LYS A 473 -18.00 -17.30 7.67
C LYS A 473 -19.35 -16.58 7.72
N GLY A 474 -19.65 -15.71 6.75
CA GLY A 474 -20.92 -15.01 6.63
C GLY A 474 -20.92 -13.60 7.25
N LYS A 475 -22.07 -12.92 7.16
CA LYS A 475 -22.19 -11.47 7.44
C LYS A 475 -22.15 -11.07 8.91
N ASN A 476 -22.18 -12.04 9.84
CA ASN A 476 -22.29 -11.78 11.28
C ASN A 476 -20.94 -11.82 11.99
N GLY A 477 -19.85 -12.07 11.26
CA GLY A 477 -18.50 -12.09 11.80
C GLY A 477 -18.01 -10.70 12.21
N THR A 478 -17.65 -10.54 13.48
CA THR A 478 -17.01 -9.33 14.00
C THR A 478 -15.66 -9.68 14.62
N GLY A 479 -14.73 -8.72 14.68
CA GLY A 479 -13.40 -8.90 15.29
C GLY A 479 -12.23 -8.59 14.32
N PRO A 480 -10.97 -8.72 14.78
CA PRO A 480 -9.79 -8.48 13.96
C PRO A 480 -9.66 -9.51 12.82
N CYS A 481 -9.43 -9.04 11.59
CA CYS A 481 -9.41 -9.88 10.39
C CYS A 481 -8.07 -9.94 9.67
N ASP A 482 -7.07 -9.22 10.19
CA ASP A 482 -5.73 -9.21 9.61
C ASP A 482 -5.19 -10.64 9.54
N SER A 483 -4.43 -10.93 8.50
CA SER A 483 -3.71 -12.19 8.34
C SER A 483 -2.39 -11.89 7.67
N PRO A 484 -1.31 -12.58 8.06
CA PRO A 484 -0.01 -12.26 7.54
C PRO A 484 0.17 -12.81 6.13
N ILE A 485 0.74 -11.98 5.25
CA ILE A 485 1.37 -12.44 4.02
C ILE A 485 2.58 -13.31 4.42
N ALA A 486 2.71 -14.49 3.80
CA ALA A 486 3.77 -15.43 4.20
C ALA A 486 5.16 -14.91 3.84
N ILE A 487 5.38 -14.56 2.57
CA ILE A 487 6.68 -14.09 2.08
C ILE A 487 6.49 -12.79 1.32
N ARG A 488 7.20 -11.74 1.74
CA ARG A 488 7.15 -10.42 1.13
C ARG A 488 8.54 -9.95 0.75
N PHE A 489 8.76 -9.63 -0.52
CA PHE A 489 9.90 -8.85 -0.97
C PHE A 489 9.48 -7.40 -1.15
N PHE A 490 10.23 -6.47 -0.57
CA PHE A 490 9.90 -5.06 -0.61
C PHE A 490 11.13 -4.22 -0.98
N MET A 491 10.97 -3.31 -1.95
CA MET A 491 12.04 -2.41 -2.42
C MET A 491 13.33 -3.14 -2.80
N SER A 492 13.22 -4.31 -3.44
CA SER A 492 14.35 -5.22 -3.68
C SER A 492 14.55 -5.49 -5.17
N SER A 493 15.77 -5.81 -5.57
CA SER A 493 16.14 -5.99 -6.99
C SER A 493 16.95 -7.25 -7.23
N ASN A 494 16.89 -7.78 -8.46
CA ASN A 494 17.64 -8.96 -8.90
C ASN A 494 17.35 -10.16 -7.98
N LEU A 495 16.09 -10.57 -7.95
CA LEU A 495 15.58 -11.62 -7.07
C LEU A 495 15.38 -12.91 -7.84
N THR A 496 15.78 -14.03 -7.25
CA THR A 496 15.45 -15.38 -7.74
C THR A 496 14.67 -16.14 -6.68
N VAL A 497 13.58 -16.79 -7.05
CA VAL A 497 12.85 -17.75 -6.21
C VAL A 497 12.75 -19.08 -6.94
N GLN A 498 13.30 -20.17 -6.37
CA GLN A 498 13.43 -21.41 -7.12
C GLN A 498 13.20 -22.70 -6.33
N GLY A 499 12.41 -23.62 -6.88
CA GLY A 499 12.33 -25.02 -6.44
C GLY A 499 11.52 -25.29 -5.16
N LEU A 500 11.00 -24.25 -4.53
CA LEU A 500 10.40 -24.31 -3.20
C LEU A 500 8.97 -24.86 -3.21
N ARG A 501 8.59 -25.46 -2.09
CA ARG A 501 7.19 -25.78 -1.77
C ARG A 501 6.66 -24.80 -0.73
N ILE A 502 5.58 -24.12 -1.05
CA ILE A 502 4.92 -23.16 -0.17
C ILE A 502 3.50 -23.65 0.09
N LYS A 503 3.12 -23.69 1.36
CA LYS A 503 1.86 -24.30 1.79
C LYS A 503 1.09 -23.40 2.74
N ASN A 504 -0.23 -23.35 2.55
CA ASN A 504 -1.18 -22.80 3.51
C ASN A 504 -0.82 -21.41 4.03
N SER A 505 -0.54 -20.45 3.14
CA SER A 505 -0.35 -19.06 3.60
C SER A 505 -1.63 -18.52 4.24
N PRO A 506 -1.57 -17.80 5.37
CA PRO A 506 -2.73 -17.15 5.98
C PRO A 506 -3.43 -16.12 5.06
N GLN A 507 -2.66 -15.52 4.15
CA GLN A 507 -3.10 -14.61 3.09
C GLN A 507 -2.28 -14.93 1.82
N PHE A 508 -1.67 -13.95 1.16
CA PHE A 508 -0.87 -14.17 -0.05
C PHE A 508 0.36 -15.03 0.27
N HIS A 509 0.73 -15.93 -0.62
CA HIS A 509 1.94 -16.75 -0.45
C HIS A 509 3.19 -15.92 -0.72
N PHE A 510 3.23 -15.27 -1.89
CA PHE A 510 4.26 -14.29 -2.22
C PHE A 510 3.65 -12.91 -2.50
N ARG A 511 4.34 -11.87 -2.02
CA ARG A 511 4.11 -10.49 -2.43
C ARG A 511 5.43 -9.82 -2.82
N PHE A 512 5.49 -9.22 -3.99
CA PHE A 512 6.59 -8.37 -4.45
C PHE A 512 6.07 -6.95 -4.57
N ASP A 513 6.61 -6.06 -3.75
CA ASP A 513 6.23 -4.66 -3.71
C ASP A 513 7.44 -3.80 -4.09
N SER A 514 7.30 -2.94 -5.10
CA SER A 514 8.37 -2.02 -5.52
C SER A 514 9.68 -2.74 -5.86
N CYS A 515 9.59 -3.89 -6.54
CA CYS A 515 10.75 -4.71 -6.88
C CYS A 515 11.17 -4.56 -8.35
N GLN A 516 12.39 -5.01 -8.67
CA GLN A 516 12.90 -5.01 -10.05
C GLN A 516 13.65 -6.31 -10.37
N ASN A 517 13.48 -6.85 -11.58
CA ASN A 517 14.15 -8.07 -12.04
C ASN A 517 13.87 -9.25 -11.10
N VAL A 518 12.64 -9.75 -11.12
CA VAL A 518 12.17 -10.86 -10.28
C VAL A 518 12.02 -12.10 -11.16
N HIS A 519 12.76 -13.16 -10.85
CA HIS A 519 12.69 -14.44 -11.55
C HIS A 519 12.16 -15.52 -10.60
N ILE A 520 11.03 -16.15 -10.95
CA ILE A 520 10.38 -17.20 -10.16
C ILE A 520 10.30 -18.46 -11.03
N GLU A 521 10.82 -19.57 -10.54
CA GLU A 521 11.05 -20.76 -11.35
C GLU A 521 10.75 -22.04 -10.57
N SER A 522 9.98 -22.94 -11.16
CA SER A 522 9.80 -24.31 -10.65
C SER A 522 9.30 -24.38 -9.19
N ILE A 523 8.38 -23.50 -8.78
CA ILE A 523 7.80 -23.54 -7.42
C ILE A 523 6.45 -24.27 -7.39
N SER A 524 6.09 -24.77 -6.20
CA SER A 524 4.78 -25.36 -5.92
C SER A 524 4.09 -24.63 -4.78
N ILE A 525 2.89 -24.10 -5.04
CA ILE A 525 2.04 -23.41 -4.05
C ILE A 525 0.76 -24.22 -3.84
N THR A 526 0.43 -24.47 -2.57
CA THR A 526 -0.77 -25.24 -2.19
C THR A 526 -1.52 -24.61 -1.02
N ALA A 527 -2.81 -24.36 -1.21
CA ALA A 527 -3.78 -24.05 -0.17
C ALA A 527 -5.17 -24.60 -0.57
N PRO A 528 -6.10 -24.82 0.38
CA PRO A 528 -7.44 -25.31 0.07
C PRO A 528 -8.22 -24.37 -0.87
N ALA A 529 -9.08 -24.91 -1.73
CA ALA A 529 -9.87 -24.11 -2.69
C ALA A 529 -10.79 -23.05 -2.06
N LEU A 530 -11.11 -23.19 -0.76
CA LEU A 530 -11.99 -22.27 -0.02
C LEU A 530 -11.23 -21.36 0.96
N SER A 531 -9.88 -21.38 0.96
CA SER A 531 -9.10 -20.49 1.80
C SER A 531 -9.20 -19.04 1.29
N PRO A 532 -9.63 -18.07 2.11
CA PRO A 532 -9.89 -16.71 1.64
C PRO A 532 -8.59 -15.93 1.39
N ASN A 533 -8.52 -15.24 0.24
CA ASN A 533 -7.43 -14.30 -0.07
C ASN A 533 -6.04 -14.92 -0.03
N THR A 534 -5.94 -16.18 -0.46
CA THR A 534 -4.69 -16.94 -0.48
C THR A 534 -3.98 -16.86 -1.82
N ASP A 535 -3.86 -15.67 -2.38
CA ASP A 535 -3.24 -15.44 -3.68
C ASP A 535 -1.86 -16.12 -3.75
N GLY A 536 -1.52 -16.67 -4.91
CA GLY A 536 -0.25 -17.38 -5.10
C GLY A 536 0.90 -16.38 -5.14
N ILE A 537 0.97 -15.62 -6.23
CA ILE A 537 1.98 -14.58 -6.42
C ILE A 537 1.28 -13.24 -6.65
N HIS A 538 1.52 -12.29 -5.77
CA HIS A 538 1.10 -10.90 -5.92
C HIS A 538 2.28 -10.02 -6.30
N ILE A 539 2.15 -9.23 -7.37
CA ILE A 539 3.14 -8.22 -7.75
C ILE A 539 2.49 -6.85 -7.80
N GLU A 540 3.15 -5.84 -7.23
CA GLU A 540 2.69 -4.44 -7.24
C GLU A 540 3.91 -3.52 -7.37
N ASN A 541 3.80 -2.49 -8.20
CA ASN A 541 4.89 -1.56 -8.53
C ASN A 541 6.19 -2.26 -8.92
N THR A 542 6.09 -3.39 -9.60
CA THR A 542 7.23 -4.29 -9.85
C THR A 542 7.51 -4.43 -11.34
N ILE A 543 8.80 -4.38 -11.69
CA ILE A 543 9.28 -4.23 -13.07
C ILE A 543 10.15 -5.43 -13.45
N GLY A 544 9.96 -5.99 -14.64
CA GLY A 544 10.78 -7.09 -15.14
C GLY A 544 10.56 -8.35 -14.32
N VAL A 545 9.40 -8.98 -14.50
CA VAL A 545 9.00 -10.17 -13.73
C VAL A 545 8.89 -11.37 -14.67
N GLU A 546 9.53 -12.47 -14.30
CA GLU A 546 9.47 -13.75 -14.99
C GLU A 546 8.93 -14.82 -14.03
N ILE A 547 7.84 -15.49 -14.41
CA ILE A 547 7.23 -16.56 -13.60
C ILE A 547 7.05 -17.81 -14.46
N TYR A 548 7.87 -18.83 -14.20
CA TYR A 548 8.00 -20.00 -15.05
C TYR A 548 7.80 -21.33 -14.35
N ASN A 549 7.28 -22.30 -15.10
CA ASN A 549 7.26 -23.74 -14.78
C ASN A 549 6.70 -24.06 -13.38
N SER A 550 5.69 -23.32 -12.95
CA SER A 550 5.20 -23.37 -11.56
C SER A 550 3.79 -23.94 -11.47
N VAL A 551 3.47 -24.57 -10.34
CA VAL A 551 2.15 -25.16 -10.07
C VAL A 551 1.54 -24.50 -8.85
N ILE A 552 0.38 -23.86 -9.03
CA ILE A 552 -0.26 -23.04 -8.01
C ILE A 552 -1.71 -23.49 -7.83
N SER A 553 -2.05 -23.87 -6.61
CA SER A 553 -3.41 -24.23 -6.19
C SER A 553 -3.74 -23.52 -4.88
N ASN A 554 -4.85 -22.80 -4.85
CA ASN A 554 -5.24 -21.98 -3.71
C ASN A 554 -6.74 -21.64 -3.76
N GLY A 555 -7.20 -20.74 -2.88
CA GLY A 555 -8.57 -20.22 -2.88
C GLY A 555 -8.76 -18.81 -3.44
N ASP A 556 -7.75 -18.22 -4.11
CA ASP A 556 -7.86 -16.88 -4.72
C ASP A 556 -6.99 -16.77 -5.99
N ASP A 557 -6.52 -15.59 -6.39
CA ASP A 557 -5.75 -15.42 -7.63
C ASP A 557 -4.49 -16.31 -7.66
N CYS A 558 -4.27 -17.00 -8.77
CA CYS A 558 -3.05 -17.78 -9.01
C CYS A 558 -1.85 -16.83 -9.10
N VAL A 559 -1.98 -15.83 -9.97
CA VAL A 559 -1.10 -14.66 -10.05
C VAL A 559 -1.98 -13.42 -10.12
N SER A 560 -1.66 -12.41 -9.32
CA SER A 560 -2.34 -11.12 -9.29
C SER A 560 -1.36 -9.99 -9.58
N ILE A 561 -1.69 -9.14 -10.55
CA ILE A 561 -0.84 -8.06 -11.06
C ILE A 561 -1.48 -6.71 -10.69
N GLY A 562 -0.89 -6.03 -9.73
CA GLY A 562 -1.30 -4.72 -9.24
C GLY A 562 -0.80 -3.56 -10.10
N SER A 563 -1.13 -2.34 -9.66
CA SER A 563 -0.69 -1.10 -10.33
C SER A 563 0.83 -0.96 -10.33
N GLY A 564 1.35 -0.21 -11.30
CA GLY A 564 2.77 0.12 -11.45
C GLY A 564 3.63 -1.01 -12.01
N CYS A 565 3.02 -2.10 -12.49
CA CYS A 565 3.76 -3.23 -13.06
C CYS A 565 4.00 -3.06 -14.56
N HIS A 566 5.21 -3.36 -15.02
CA HIS A 566 5.52 -3.49 -16.44
C HIS A 566 6.56 -4.57 -16.71
N ASP A 567 6.55 -5.08 -17.94
CA ASP A 567 7.42 -6.16 -18.41
C ASP A 567 7.26 -7.43 -17.56
N VAL A 568 6.06 -8.01 -17.60
CA VAL A 568 5.73 -9.24 -16.86
C VAL A 568 5.51 -10.39 -17.84
N ASN A 569 6.24 -11.49 -17.64
CA ASN A 569 6.20 -12.66 -18.50
C ASN A 569 5.93 -13.92 -17.66
N ILE A 570 4.73 -14.48 -17.82
CA ILE A 570 4.26 -15.69 -17.15
C ILE A 570 4.20 -16.81 -18.18
N ARG A 571 4.89 -17.92 -17.95
CA ARG A 571 4.94 -19.03 -18.91
C ARG A 571 4.93 -20.39 -18.24
N ASN A 572 4.20 -21.34 -18.83
CA ASN A 572 4.16 -22.72 -18.33
C ASN A 572 3.74 -22.80 -16.85
N VAL A 573 2.68 -22.08 -16.50
CA VAL A 573 2.11 -22.11 -15.15
C VAL A 573 0.83 -22.93 -15.17
N THR A 574 0.70 -23.86 -14.22
CA THR A 574 -0.56 -24.57 -13.96
C THR A 574 -1.25 -23.95 -12.75
N CYS A 575 -2.37 -23.27 -13.01
CA CYS A 575 -3.22 -22.68 -12.00
C CYS A 575 -4.44 -23.57 -11.75
N GLY A 576 -4.78 -23.84 -10.50
CA GLY A 576 -6.08 -24.43 -10.20
C GLY A 576 -6.09 -25.50 -9.10
N PRO A 577 -7.10 -25.47 -8.20
CA PRO A 577 -8.20 -24.49 -8.13
C PRO A 577 -7.75 -23.08 -7.70
N GLY A 578 -8.62 -22.07 -7.85
CA GLY A 578 -8.33 -20.66 -7.53
C GLY A 578 -9.19 -19.66 -8.35
N HIS A 579 -8.72 -18.41 -8.49
CA HIS A 579 -9.38 -17.34 -9.24
C HIS A 579 -8.69 -16.97 -10.58
N GLY A 580 -7.72 -17.77 -11.02
CA GLY A 580 -7.04 -17.59 -12.32
C GLY A 580 -5.91 -16.56 -12.27
N ILE A 581 -5.50 -16.06 -13.43
CA ILE A 581 -4.46 -15.03 -13.57
C ILE A 581 -5.15 -13.69 -13.78
N SER A 582 -4.94 -12.77 -12.85
CA SER A 582 -5.70 -11.51 -12.76
C SER A 582 -4.79 -10.28 -12.86
N ILE A 583 -5.11 -9.38 -13.78
CA ILE A 583 -4.65 -8.00 -13.76
C ILE A 583 -5.64 -7.18 -12.94
N GLY A 584 -5.18 -6.63 -11.82
CA GLY A 584 -5.93 -5.79 -10.90
C GLY A 584 -6.18 -6.42 -9.52
N SER A 585 -6.98 -5.78 -8.67
CA SER A 585 -7.90 -4.69 -9.02
C SER A 585 -7.23 -3.33 -9.15
N LEU A 586 -7.43 -2.66 -10.28
CA LEU A 586 -6.77 -1.39 -10.60
C LEU A 586 -7.69 -0.19 -10.35
N GLY A 587 -7.12 0.93 -9.89
CA GLY A 587 -7.84 2.19 -9.73
C GLY A 587 -8.72 2.28 -8.48
N ASN A 588 -8.40 1.51 -7.43
CA ASN A 588 -9.15 1.53 -6.18
C ASN A 588 -9.19 2.96 -5.59
N HIS A 589 -10.30 3.35 -4.97
CA HIS A 589 -10.51 4.70 -4.43
C HIS A 589 -10.26 5.83 -5.45
N ASN A 590 -10.65 5.60 -6.71
CA ASN A 590 -10.46 6.53 -7.82
C ASN A 590 -8.99 6.86 -8.09
N SER A 591 -8.07 5.98 -7.68
CA SER A 591 -6.64 6.16 -7.92
C SER A 591 -6.31 6.01 -9.41
N TRP A 592 -5.16 6.56 -9.78
CA TRP A 592 -4.52 6.23 -11.04
C TRP A 592 -3.85 4.85 -10.95
N ALA A 593 -3.87 4.09 -12.03
CA ALA A 593 -3.20 2.80 -12.13
C ALA A 593 -2.61 2.57 -13.52
N CYS A 594 -1.42 1.97 -13.57
CA CYS A 594 -0.80 1.57 -14.83
C CYS A 594 -0.29 0.15 -14.82
N VAL A 595 -0.62 -0.59 -15.87
CA VAL A 595 -0.06 -1.91 -16.14
C VAL A 595 0.21 -2.00 -17.64
N THR A 596 1.44 -2.36 -18.03
CA THR A 596 1.77 -2.50 -19.46
C THR A 596 2.72 -3.64 -19.74
N ASN A 597 2.71 -4.13 -20.98
CA ASN A 597 3.58 -5.21 -21.47
C ASN A 597 3.51 -6.47 -20.59
N ILE A 598 2.35 -7.10 -20.59
CA ILE A 598 2.09 -8.34 -19.84
C ILE A 598 1.91 -9.48 -20.84
N THR A 599 2.67 -10.56 -20.67
CA THR A 599 2.52 -11.78 -21.46
C THR A 599 2.23 -12.95 -20.53
N VAL A 600 1.17 -13.68 -20.82
CA VAL A 600 0.84 -14.97 -20.20
C VAL A 600 0.76 -16.00 -21.31
N LYS A 601 1.59 -17.04 -21.25
CA LYS A 601 1.62 -18.06 -22.29
C LYS A 601 1.83 -19.49 -21.83
N ASP A 602 1.49 -20.43 -22.70
CA ASP A 602 1.76 -21.87 -22.56
C ASP A 602 1.24 -22.43 -21.22
N SER A 603 0.08 -21.97 -20.75
CA SER A 603 -0.37 -22.18 -19.36
C SER A 603 -1.67 -22.97 -19.29
N VAL A 604 -1.92 -23.62 -18.16
CA VAL A 604 -3.14 -24.39 -17.90
C VAL A 604 -3.87 -23.78 -16.72
N ILE A 605 -5.16 -23.49 -16.87
CA ILE A 605 -6.03 -23.02 -15.78
C ILE A 605 -7.17 -24.02 -15.61
N LYS A 606 -7.31 -24.58 -14.42
CA LYS A 606 -8.28 -25.66 -14.16
C LYS A 606 -9.11 -25.43 -12.90
N ALA A 607 -10.38 -25.82 -12.93
CA ALA A 607 -11.30 -25.78 -11.80
C ALA A 607 -11.26 -24.44 -11.02
N SER A 608 -11.16 -23.32 -11.76
CA SER A 608 -11.01 -21.97 -11.22
C SER A 608 -12.24 -21.11 -11.48
N ASN A 609 -12.45 -20.10 -10.62
CA ASN A 609 -13.53 -19.12 -10.80
C ASN A 609 -13.33 -18.24 -12.04
N ASN A 610 -12.08 -17.99 -12.44
CA ASN A 610 -11.78 -17.28 -13.68
C ASN A 610 -10.56 -17.92 -14.34
N GLY A 611 -10.41 -17.67 -15.64
CA GLY A 611 -9.21 -18.00 -16.39
C GLY A 611 -8.26 -16.80 -16.38
N VAL A 612 -8.29 -16.01 -17.45
CA VAL A 612 -7.57 -14.75 -17.56
C VAL A 612 -8.52 -13.59 -17.32
N ARG A 613 -8.13 -12.68 -16.41
CA ARG A 613 -9.03 -11.63 -15.90
C ARG A 613 -8.36 -10.26 -15.88
N ILE A 614 -9.08 -9.23 -16.31
CA ILE A 614 -8.75 -7.82 -16.07
C ILE A 614 -9.88 -7.23 -15.22
N LYS A 615 -9.55 -6.72 -14.02
CA LYS A 615 -10.53 -6.15 -13.08
C LYS A 615 -10.14 -4.73 -12.68
N THR A 616 -10.98 -3.75 -12.94
CA THR A 616 -10.73 -2.34 -12.61
C THR A 616 -11.89 -1.75 -11.84
N TRP A 617 -11.60 -0.92 -10.85
CA TRP A 617 -12.60 -0.26 -10.04
C TRP A 617 -13.36 0.81 -10.83
N GLN A 618 -14.67 0.89 -10.59
CA GLN A 618 -15.43 2.06 -11.01
C GLN A 618 -14.83 3.33 -10.39
N GLY A 619 -14.67 4.37 -11.20
CA GLY A 619 -14.10 5.64 -10.76
C GLY A 619 -12.58 5.73 -10.91
N GLY A 620 -11.89 4.61 -11.15
CA GLY A 620 -10.44 4.56 -11.38
C GLY A 620 -9.99 5.36 -12.60
N SER A 621 -8.68 5.55 -12.73
CA SER A 621 -8.06 6.21 -13.89
C SER A 621 -6.72 5.57 -14.24
N GLY A 622 -6.15 5.92 -15.41
CA GLY A 622 -4.90 5.34 -15.91
C GLY A 622 -5.14 4.33 -17.02
N ALA A 623 -4.26 3.33 -17.15
CA ALA A 623 -4.25 2.44 -18.31
C ALA A 623 -3.81 0.99 -18.04
N VAL A 624 -4.37 0.07 -18.81
CA VAL A 624 -3.86 -1.28 -19.05
C VAL A 624 -3.68 -1.45 -20.54
N SER A 625 -2.45 -1.73 -20.99
CA SER A 625 -2.17 -1.91 -22.42
C SER A 625 -1.05 -2.90 -22.73
N GLY A 626 -1.05 -3.46 -23.94
CA GLY A 626 -0.04 -4.40 -24.40
C GLY A 626 -0.07 -5.70 -23.59
N VAL A 627 -1.25 -6.32 -23.51
CA VAL A 627 -1.45 -7.58 -22.79
C VAL A 627 -1.68 -8.71 -23.77
N THR A 628 -0.90 -9.78 -23.66
CA THR A 628 -1.06 -11.00 -24.47
C THR A 628 -1.37 -12.19 -23.57
N PHE A 629 -2.48 -12.86 -23.84
CA PHE A 629 -2.84 -14.17 -23.31
C PHE A 629 -2.79 -15.15 -24.49
N SER A 630 -1.78 -16.02 -24.56
CA SER A 630 -1.57 -16.91 -25.71
C SER A 630 -1.35 -18.37 -25.32
N ASN A 631 -1.90 -19.32 -26.07
CA ASN A 631 -1.72 -20.76 -25.84
C ASN A 631 -2.08 -21.17 -24.39
N ILE A 632 -3.33 -20.94 -24.02
CA ILE A 632 -3.85 -21.22 -22.67
C ILE A 632 -4.91 -22.30 -22.74
N HIS A 633 -4.73 -23.38 -21.98
CA HIS A 633 -5.72 -24.44 -21.84
C HIS A 633 -6.62 -24.22 -20.63
N MET A 634 -7.92 -24.22 -20.85
CA MET A 634 -8.95 -24.10 -19.81
C MET A 634 -9.55 -25.47 -19.51
N ASP A 635 -9.64 -25.85 -18.24
CA ASP A 635 -10.29 -27.09 -17.81
C ASP A 635 -11.34 -26.80 -16.74
N ASN A 636 -12.61 -26.86 -17.12
CA ASN A 636 -13.76 -26.60 -16.25
C ASN A 636 -13.64 -25.26 -15.49
N VAL A 637 -13.28 -24.20 -16.21
CA VAL A 637 -13.11 -22.85 -15.65
C VAL A 637 -14.42 -22.08 -15.74
N ARG A 638 -14.80 -21.37 -14.68
CA ARG A 638 -16.09 -20.70 -14.58
C ARG A 638 -16.22 -19.47 -15.49
N ASN A 639 -15.25 -18.56 -15.45
CA ASN A 639 -15.17 -17.40 -16.35
C ASN A 639 -13.81 -17.41 -17.07
N PRO A 640 -13.64 -18.19 -18.14
CA PRO A 640 -12.37 -18.32 -18.86
C PRO A 640 -11.72 -16.99 -19.27
N ILE A 641 -12.48 -16.07 -19.86
CA ILE A 641 -11.99 -14.76 -20.27
C ILE A 641 -12.92 -13.69 -19.72
N ILE A 642 -12.39 -12.74 -18.95
CA ILE A 642 -13.19 -11.66 -18.37
C ILE A 642 -12.45 -10.33 -18.29
N ILE A 643 -13.14 -9.27 -18.73
CA ILE A 643 -12.82 -7.88 -18.42
C ILE A 643 -14.01 -7.31 -17.62
N ASP A 644 -13.72 -6.78 -16.43
CA ASP A 644 -14.70 -6.15 -15.55
C ASP A 644 -14.21 -4.77 -15.11
N GLN A 645 -14.68 -3.71 -15.80
CA GLN A 645 -14.44 -2.33 -15.40
C GLN A 645 -15.45 -1.80 -14.37
N PHE A 646 -16.36 -2.67 -13.89
CA PHE A 646 -17.41 -2.31 -12.95
C PHE A 646 -17.13 -2.80 -11.52
N TYR A 647 -15.90 -3.25 -11.24
CA TYR A 647 -15.53 -3.86 -9.97
C TYR A 647 -15.78 -2.92 -8.78
N CYS A 648 -16.46 -3.44 -7.75
CA CYS A 648 -16.66 -2.72 -6.50
C CYS A 648 -17.09 -3.65 -5.33
N LEU A 649 -16.92 -3.19 -4.07
CA LEU A 649 -17.20 -3.99 -2.87
C LEU A 649 -18.67 -3.98 -2.41
N PRO A 650 -19.41 -2.85 -2.39
CA PRO A 650 -20.86 -2.88 -2.19
C PRO A 650 -21.53 -3.60 -3.37
N LYS A 651 -22.56 -4.42 -3.11
CA LYS A 651 -23.33 -5.06 -4.20
C LYS A 651 -23.99 -4.06 -5.16
N ASN A 652 -24.19 -2.82 -4.71
CA ASN A 652 -24.78 -1.73 -5.49
C ASN A 652 -23.88 -0.49 -5.38
N CYS A 653 -23.02 -0.29 -6.36
CA CYS A 653 -22.21 0.92 -6.49
C CYS A 653 -22.91 1.90 -7.40
N ALA A 654 -22.77 3.19 -7.11
CA ALA A 654 -23.21 4.21 -8.04
C ALA A 654 -22.28 4.19 -9.25
N ASN A 655 -22.84 4.25 -10.46
CA ASN A 655 -22.06 4.35 -11.69
C ASN A 655 -21.15 5.58 -11.61
N GLN A 656 -19.88 5.39 -11.96
CA GLN A 656 -18.90 6.47 -12.08
C GLN A 656 -18.45 6.61 -13.53
N THR A 657 -18.09 7.83 -13.92
CA THR A 657 -17.74 8.20 -15.31
C THR A 657 -16.24 8.18 -15.60
N SER A 658 -15.42 7.78 -14.62
CA SER A 658 -14.00 7.50 -14.83
C SER A 658 -13.77 5.99 -14.71
N ALA A 659 -12.89 5.46 -15.55
CA ALA A 659 -12.38 4.11 -15.45
C ALA A 659 -10.94 4.07 -15.98
N VAL A 660 -10.21 3.01 -15.62
CA VAL A 660 -8.89 2.71 -16.18
C VAL A 660 -9.08 2.32 -17.64
N PHE A 661 -8.37 2.97 -18.57
CA PHE A 661 -8.48 2.65 -19.99
C PHE A 661 -7.85 1.29 -20.29
N VAL A 662 -8.60 0.39 -20.94
CA VAL A 662 -8.12 -0.95 -21.30
C VAL A 662 -8.00 -1.02 -22.81
N SER A 663 -6.79 -1.27 -23.30
CA SER A 663 -6.49 -1.28 -24.74
C SER A 663 -5.44 -2.32 -25.10
N ASP A 664 -5.33 -2.67 -26.38
CA ASP A 664 -4.26 -3.52 -26.92
C ASP A 664 -4.15 -4.86 -26.17
N ILE A 665 -5.27 -5.59 -26.14
CA ILE A 665 -5.36 -6.89 -25.46
C ILE A 665 -5.53 -7.98 -26.51
N LEU A 666 -4.57 -8.91 -26.56
CA LEU A 666 -4.57 -10.07 -27.44
C LEU A 666 -4.96 -11.33 -26.65
N TYR A 667 -6.02 -11.99 -27.10
CA TYR A 667 -6.41 -13.33 -26.70
C TYR A 667 -6.17 -14.28 -27.87
N ASP A 668 -5.18 -15.15 -27.77
CA ASP A 668 -4.71 -15.99 -28.86
C ASP A 668 -4.64 -17.47 -28.44
N ASN A 669 -5.20 -18.38 -29.24
CA ASN A 669 -5.14 -19.83 -29.00
C ASN A 669 -5.53 -20.21 -27.55
N ILE A 670 -6.69 -19.71 -27.09
CA ILE A 670 -7.25 -20.06 -25.77
C ILE A 670 -8.33 -21.13 -25.96
N LYS A 671 -8.06 -22.34 -25.48
CA LYS A 671 -8.88 -23.52 -25.81
C LYS A 671 -9.25 -24.34 -24.57
N GLY A 672 -10.38 -25.03 -24.61
CA GLY A 672 -10.75 -26.02 -23.59
C GLY A 672 -12.19 -25.90 -23.11
N THR A 673 -12.43 -26.12 -21.83
CA THR A 673 -13.79 -26.23 -21.27
C THR A 673 -14.12 -25.22 -20.18
N TYR A 674 -15.40 -24.86 -20.09
CA TYR A 674 -15.93 -23.95 -19.08
C TYR A 674 -17.14 -24.49 -18.34
N ASP A 675 -17.34 -24.00 -17.12
CA ASP A 675 -18.50 -24.32 -16.30
C ASP A 675 -19.72 -23.50 -16.75
N VAL A 676 -20.77 -24.19 -17.18
CA VAL A 676 -21.97 -23.61 -17.82
C VAL A 676 -22.86 -22.74 -16.94
N ARG A 677 -22.56 -22.55 -15.66
CA ARG A 677 -23.35 -21.62 -14.82
C ARG A 677 -23.21 -20.14 -15.29
N SER A 678 -22.34 -19.79 -16.25
CA SER A 678 -22.03 -18.45 -16.79
C SER A 678 -21.41 -18.56 -18.18
N PRO A 679 -21.51 -17.50 -19.00
CA PRO A 679 -20.83 -17.43 -20.28
C PRO A 679 -19.31 -17.61 -20.19
N PRO A 680 -18.67 -18.16 -21.23
CA PRO A 680 -17.22 -18.37 -21.26
C PRO A 680 -16.41 -17.07 -21.42
N MET A 681 -17.03 -16.02 -21.97
CA MET A 681 -16.41 -14.73 -22.26
C MET A 681 -17.30 -13.59 -21.76
N HIS A 682 -16.72 -12.65 -21.03
CA HIS A 682 -17.44 -11.49 -20.48
C HIS A 682 -16.60 -10.21 -20.56
N PHE A 683 -16.96 -9.30 -21.46
CA PHE A 683 -16.31 -8.00 -21.64
C PHE A 683 -17.23 -6.87 -21.16
N GLY A 684 -17.14 -6.50 -19.88
CA GLY A 684 -17.90 -5.41 -19.29
C GLY A 684 -17.06 -4.14 -19.19
N CYS A 685 -17.22 -3.23 -20.15
CA CYS A 685 -16.43 -2.00 -20.24
C CYS A 685 -17.24 -0.72 -19.98
N SER A 686 -16.61 0.35 -19.49
CA SER A 686 -17.25 1.60 -19.10
C SER A 686 -17.84 2.34 -20.30
N ASP A 687 -19.05 2.92 -20.15
CA ASP A 687 -19.67 3.78 -21.18
C ASP A 687 -18.79 4.98 -21.56
N SER A 688 -18.12 5.56 -20.56
CA SER A 688 -17.27 6.75 -20.70
C SER A 688 -15.83 6.45 -21.11
N VAL A 689 -15.35 5.24 -20.84
CA VAL A 689 -13.99 4.79 -21.14
C VAL A 689 -14.05 3.33 -21.68
N PRO A 690 -14.58 3.14 -22.90
CA PRO A 690 -14.68 1.82 -23.54
C PRO A 690 -13.35 1.07 -23.61
N CYS A 691 -13.41 -0.25 -23.66
CA CYS A 691 -12.26 -1.06 -24.02
C CYS A 691 -12.02 -0.96 -25.53
N ALA A 692 -10.76 -0.83 -25.94
CA ALA A 692 -10.39 -0.67 -27.35
C ALA A 692 -9.34 -1.70 -27.79
N ASN A 693 -9.27 -1.97 -29.09
CA ASN A 693 -8.26 -2.85 -29.68
C ASN A 693 -8.13 -4.22 -28.97
N LEU A 694 -9.28 -4.86 -28.69
CA LEU A 694 -9.31 -6.26 -28.28
C LEU A 694 -9.16 -7.15 -29.51
N THR A 695 -8.22 -8.09 -29.49
CA THR A 695 -8.03 -9.03 -30.60
C THR A 695 -8.27 -10.44 -30.10
N LEU A 696 -9.17 -11.18 -30.77
CA LEU A 696 -9.39 -12.59 -30.49
C LEU A 696 -8.97 -13.42 -31.70
N SER A 697 -8.11 -14.41 -31.45
CA SER A 697 -7.61 -15.37 -32.44
C SER A 697 -7.64 -16.78 -31.82
N GLU A 698 -8.14 -17.76 -32.57
CA GLU A 698 -8.16 -19.18 -32.22
C GLU A 698 -8.75 -19.51 -30.83
N VAL A 699 -9.82 -18.80 -30.43
CA VAL A 699 -10.50 -19.05 -29.15
C VAL A 699 -11.58 -20.13 -29.31
N GLU A 700 -11.46 -21.24 -28.57
CA GLU A 700 -12.41 -22.36 -28.58
C GLU A 700 -12.74 -22.84 -27.16
N LEU A 701 -13.90 -22.44 -26.65
CA LEU A 701 -14.37 -22.72 -25.30
C LEU A 701 -15.70 -23.47 -25.34
N LEU A 702 -15.68 -24.73 -24.92
CA LEU A 702 -16.82 -25.64 -24.93
C LEU A 702 -17.37 -25.85 -23.51
N PRO A 703 -18.68 -26.11 -23.35
CA PRO A 703 -19.22 -26.48 -22.05
C PRO A 703 -18.53 -27.75 -21.52
N ALA A 704 -18.08 -27.74 -20.26
CA ALA A 704 -17.51 -28.92 -19.62
C ALA A 704 -18.55 -30.04 -19.42
N THR A 705 -19.83 -29.66 -19.37
CA THR A 705 -20.97 -30.57 -19.25
C THR A 705 -22.14 -30.10 -20.11
N GLY A 706 -22.75 -31.03 -20.84
CA GLY A 706 -23.86 -30.75 -21.75
C GLY A 706 -23.38 -30.11 -23.07
N ASP A 707 -24.32 -29.88 -23.98
CA ASP A 707 -24.02 -29.43 -25.35
C ASP A 707 -24.45 -27.98 -25.62
N ILE A 708 -25.04 -27.31 -24.63
CA ILE A 708 -25.51 -25.92 -24.77
C ILE A 708 -24.32 -24.98 -24.60
N VAL A 709 -23.94 -24.32 -25.69
CA VAL A 709 -22.93 -23.26 -25.68
C VAL A 709 -23.61 -21.93 -25.37
N LEU A 710 -23.18 -21.25 -24.30
CA LEU A 710 -23.70 -19.95 -23.90
C LEU A 710 -23.06 -18.81 -24.68
N ASP A 711 -23.87 -17.82 -25.04
CA ASP A 711 -23.42 -16.63 -25.75
C ASP A 711 -22.49 -15.75 -24.88
N PRO A 712 -21.40 -15.20 -25.45
CA PRO A 712 -20.56 -14.20 -24.82
C PRO A 712 -21.33 -12.94 -24.43
N PHE A 713 -20.85 -12.25 -23.39
CA PHE A 713 -21.32 -10.92 -23.03
C PHE A 713 -20.31 -9.86 -23.46
N CYS A 714 -20.78 -8.80 -24.11
CA CYS A 714 -19.98 -7.62 -24.42
C CYS A 714 -20.79 -6.35 -24.09
N TRP A 715 -20.13 -5.38 -23.47
CA TRP A 715 -20.66 -4.05 -23.24
C TRP A 715 -19.54 -3.03 -23.45
N ASN A 716 -19.73 -2.13 -24.42
CA ASN A 716 -18.79 -1.08 -24.81
C ASN A 716 -17.34 -1.57 -25.04
N ALA A 717 -17.21 -2.75 -25.65
CA ALA A 717 -15.94 -3.39 -25.96
C ALA A 717 -15.72 -3.41 -27.47
N TYR A 718 -14.59 -2.87 -27.92
CA TYR A 718 -14.25 -2.72 -29.33
C TYR A 718 -13.02 -3.52 -29.70
N GLY A 719 -13.05 -4.18 -30.86
CA GLY A 719 -12.00 -5.08 -31.28
C GLY A 719 -12.30 -5.79 -32.60
N GLU A 720 -11.49 -6.81 -32.87
CA GLU A 720 -11.62 -7.66 -34.05
C GLU A 720 -11.47 -9.14 -33.71
N LEU A 721 -12.09 -9.98 -34.55
CA LEU A 721 -11.93 -11.43 -34.55
C LEU A 721 -11.04 -11.79 -35.74
N GLN A 722 -9.82 -12.25 -35.50
CA GLN A 722 -8.91 -12.67 -36.57
C GLN A 722 -9.25 -14.06 -37.12
N THR A 723 -9.86 -14.90 -36.28
CA THR A 723 -10.42 -16.19 -36.68
C THR A 723 -11.84 -16.34 -36.12
N LEU A 724 -12.59 -17.32 -36.62
CA LEU A 724 -13.82 -17.73 -35.96
C LEU A 724 -13.53 -18.21 -34.54
N THR A 725 -14.42 -17.84 -33.61
CA THR A 725 -14.35 -18.25 -32.20
C THR A 725 -15.51 -19.18 -31.86
N ILE A 726 -15.31 -20.03 -30.85
CA ILE A 726 -16.37 -20.83 -30.25
C ILE A 726 -16.46 -20.47 -28.76
N PRO A 727 -17.62 -19.99 -28.27
CA PRO A 727 -18.76 -19.49 -29.06
C PRO A 727 -18.40 -18.28 -29.96
N PRO A 728 -19.21 -18.00 -31.00
CA PRO A 728 -19.10 -16.77 -31.77
C PRO A 728 -19.28 -15.53 -30.88
N VAL A 729 -18.42 -14.52 -31.04
CA VAL A 729 -18.48 -13.26 -30.26
C VAL A 729 -19.08 -12.14 -31.11
N SER A 730 -20.35 -12.27 -31.49
CA SER A 730 -21.04 -11.25 -32.32
C SER A 730 -21.33 -9.94 -31.60
N CYS A 731 -21.14 -9.89 -30.27
CA CYS A 731 -21.36 -8.69 -29.46
C CYS A 731 -20.17 -7.73 -29.43
N LEU A 732 -18.99 -8.14 -29.91
CA LEU A 732 -17.81 -7.29 -29.97
C LEU A 732 -18.00 -6.24 -31.07
N LEU A 733 -17.76 -4.97 -30.73
CA LEU A 733 -17.97 -3.87 -31.67
C LEU A 733 -16.73 -3.67 -32.54
N GLU A 734 -16.93 -3.46 -33.84
CA GLU A 734 -15.83 -3.15 -34.75
C GLU A 734 -15.42 -1.67 -34.67
N GLY A 735 -14.17 -1.38 -35.01
CA GLY A 735 -13.64 -0.02 -35.13
C GLY A 735 -13.14 0.59 -33.81
N VAL A 736 -13.06 1.93 -33.77
CA VAL A 736 -12.57 2.69 -32.61
C VAL A 736 -13.78 3.36 -31.92
N PRO A 737 -13.84 3.41 -30.58
CA PRO A 737 -14.96 4.03 -29.88
C PRO A 737 -15.19 5.50 -30.29
N ASN A 738 -16.45 5.89 -30.53
CA ASN A 738 -16.85 7.24 -30.97
C ASN A 738 -16.70 8.35 -29.90
N SER A 739 -16.37 8.01 -28.65
CA SER A 739 -16.07 9.00 -27.62
C SER A 739 -14.82 9.78 -28.03
N LYS A 740 -14.88 11.12 -28.04
CA LYS A 740 -13.71 12.00 -28.23
C LYS A 740 -12.59 11.59 -27.26
N LEU A 741 -11.70 10.72 -27.71
CA LEU A 741 -10.42 10.45 -27.08
C LEU A 741 -9.56 11.67 -27.41
N ASP A 742 -9.65 12.70 -26.57
CA ASP A 742 -8.76 13.86 -26.67
C ASP A 742 -7.33 13.35 -26.47
N ASN A 743 -6.60 13.26 -27.57
CA ASN A 743 -5.43 12.40 -27.77
C ASN A 743 -4.16 12.92 -27.08
N SER A 744 -4.28 13.83 -26.10
CA SER A 744 -3.13 14.54 -25.52
C SER A 744 -2.85 14.29 -24.04
N ASP A 745 -3.72 13.61 -23.28
CA ASP A 745 -3.52 13.50 -21.81
C ASP A 745 -3.98 12.19 -21.13
N LYS A 746 -4.37 11.15 -21.87
CA LYS A 746 -4.94 9.95 -21.25
C LYS A 746 -4.49 8.66 -21.94
N GLY A 747 -3.82 7.78 -21.20
CA GLY A 747 -3.80 6.34 -21.52
C GLY A 747 -2.44 5.67 -21.68
N TYR A 748 -1.32 6.38 -21.58
CA TYR A 748 -0.01 5.74 -21.64
C TYR A 748 0.63 5.66 -20.26
N CYS A 749 1.20 4.50 -19.93
CA CYS A 749 2.13 4.37 -18.83
C CYS A 749 3.38 5.17 -19.18
N SER A 750 3.55 6.34 -18.56
CA SER A 750 4.64 7.30 -18.81
C SER A 750 5.90 7.01 -18.03
#